data_AF-A0A5C8QFI6-F1
#
_entry.id   AF-A0A5C8QFI6-F1
#
_cell.length_a   1.000
_cell.length_b   1.000
_cell.length_c   1.000
_cell.angle_alpha   90.00
_cell.angle_beta   90.00
_cell.angle_gamma   90.00
#
_symmetry.space_group_name_H-M   'P 1'
#
loop_
_entity.id
_entity.type
_entity.pdbx_description
1 polymer ?
#
loop_
_entity_poly.entity_id
_entity_poly.type
_entity_poly.pdbx_seq_one_letter_code
_entity_poly.pdbx_strand_id
1 'polypeptide(L)'
;MDPRRLALILSGTAQERRSVGSGYLIAPRLVLTARHVIEDRDTHAEWPQIQIRVGHPGEGGTVRTKATVLWRHPQDLDVALLLTADPVEVPDSPVRWGRPVGKAPLRYEGLGFPLATAEEEREVEHLRGVLPLLSSGSRARYVLDQEPAPDHRTDGRKAWGGASGAAVFCDDHVVGVVIEDNQSYGNRRLRASPAHAFVQDGEFDTLLGQYADGPPHLVNIGASLPKVRPPADRTPAEQDLELALWHFLGDPKMCSFHARSLAQELGYQVPADYAPSLSDLMALFAGHRRALASLSDTLAPTVTEDATRARLTALLTRARAAGLGSLLSLAEYERLMQLLSGICKESATLLPRAASEALRYVCLSDTLSRTHLRVDELGQFVEELEAVSDSLQVPEGTPQVPALLRLVEYVAAAVGGEQAAELREWSARVADRTGIHPTALDERRADAVRWAARQPSPVSRVVLELTGGQAPSDERYICRILVAHKDGTQVLLHESRTVAKTPEEIAVCLREAVDSAADEPGQGDHVPWVTVLVDRQGLHLAVDEWNPGAPNDFVPDRPIGAEYRMTLSCPDMSALVPGRDRDQRRRWRSGHPTPLVTDQKCATDRQLTRALATSHRDAIQVVIHGPREQRMRLLEVCLALGVPVVLWDREAEGYEDATKLRPLDPLGLLAELPERVYKFRAEALEPTATTTARPALVWEEESSHPKPESLRLRDPRIGVHVS
;
A
#
# COMPACT_ATOMS: atom_id res chain seq x y z
N MET A 1 6.07 14.13 31.33
CA MET A 1 7.42 14.26 30.69
C MET A 1 8.02 15.61 31.07
N ASP A 2 9.31 15.73 31.39
CA ASP A 2 9.95 17.03 31.70
C ASP A 2 10.85 17.51 30.54
N PRO A 3 10.52 18.65 29.87
CA PRO A 3 11.29 19.14 28.73
C PRO A 3 12.73 19.54 29.09
N ARG A 4 13.04 19.86 30.35
CA ARG A 4 14.40 20.22 30.78
C ARG A 4 15.38 19.04 30.76
N ARG A 5 14.87 17.81 30.71
CA ARG A 5 15.65 16.57 30.60
C ARG A 5 15.93 16.18 29.14
N LEU A 6 15.37 16.90 28.17
CA LEU A 6 15.62 16.65 26.74
C LEU A 6 17.10 16.83 26.40
N ALA A 7 17.67 15.95 25.58
CA ALA A 7 19.05 16.03 25.14
C ALA A 7 19.15 15.97 23.60
N LEU A 8 19.94 16.87 23.01
CA LEU A 8 20.41 16.79 21.63
C LEU A 8 21.81 16.18 21.64
N ILE A 9 22.01 15.12 20.87
CA ILE A 9 23.26 14.37 20.79
C ILE A 9 23.90 14.59 19.43
N LEU A 10 25.18 14.98 19.44
CA LEU A 10 25.99 15.22 18.26
C LEU A 10 27.22 14.31 18.35
N SER A 11 27.29 13.32 17.47
CA SER A 11 28.39 12.35 17.43
C SER A 11 29.19 12.48 16.13
N GLY A 12 30.51 12.28 16.20
CA GLY A 12 31.36 12.32 15.02
C GLY A 12 32.84 12.33 15.36
N THR A 13 33.63 12.90 14.45
CA THR A 13 35.07 13.07 14.62
C THR A 13 35.39 14.48 15.12
N ALA A 14 36.66 14.73 15.44
CA ALA A 14 37.12 16.08 15.79
C ALA A 14 36.90 17.12 14.67
N GLN A 15 36.72 16.66 13.43
CA GLN A 15 36.65 17.50 12.24
C GLN A 15 35.23 17.61 11.68
N GLU A 16 34.36 16.62 11.93
CA GLU A 16 33.05 16.56 11.29
C GLU A 16 31.99 15.84 12.14
N ARG A 17 30.79 16.43 12.18
CA ARG A 17 29.60 15.79 12.76
C ARG A 17 29.05 14.75 11.79
N ARG A 18 28.98 13.50 12.23
CA ARG A 18 28.52 12.37 11.39
C ARG A 18 27.13 11.86 11.77
N SER A 19 26.75 11.95 13.04
CA SER A 19 25.43 11.50 13.53
C SER A 19 24.78 12.54 14.44
N VAL A 20 23.45 12.60 14.38
CA VAL A 20 22.62 13.43 15.25
C VAL A 20 21.46 12.60 15.74
N GLY A 21 21.19 12.69 17.03
CA GLY A 21 20.04 12.07 17.65
C GLY A 21 19.50 12.89 18.80
N SER A 22 18.43 12.38 19.37
CA SER A 22 17.80 12.85 20.59
C SER A 22 18.20 11.94 21.75
N GLY A 23 17.96 12.39 22.96
CA GLY A 23 18.18 11.63 24.18
C GLY A 23 17.38 12.20 25.33
N TYR A 24 17.40 11.52 26.46
CA TYR A 24 16.73 11.97 27.67
C TYR A 24 17.61 11.75 28.89
N LEU A 25 17.79 12.80 29.69
CA LEU A 25 18.56 12.76 30.93
C LEU A 25 17.74 12.04 32.01
N ILE A 26 18.09 10.77 32.24
CA ILE A 26 17.40 9.92 33.22
C ILE A 26 17.91 10.10 34.64
N ALA A 27 19.15 10.57 34.80
CA ALA A 27 19.75 10.98 36.07
C ALA A 27 20.76 12.11 35.81
N PRO A 28 21.23 12.88 36.81
CA PRO A 28 22.03 14.10 36.61
C PRO A 28 23.23 13.97 35.67
N ARG A 29 23.78 12.76 35.50
CA ARG A 29 24.89 12.47 34.58
C ARG A 29 24.60 11.43 33.51
N LEU A 30 23.38 10.89 33.48
CA LEU A 30 23.05 9.70 32.71
C LEU A 30 22.02 10.02 31.63
N VAL A 31 22.41 9.90 30.36
CA VAL A 31 21.54 10.16 29.20
C VAL A 31 21.21 8.84 28.49
N LEU A 32 19.92 8.59 28.30
CA LEU A 32 19.39 7.49 27.51
C LEU A 32 19.24 7.91 26.04
N THR A 33 19.69 7.08 25.10
CA THR A 33 19.56 7.32 23.65
C THR A 33 19.54 6.01 22.85
N ALA A 34 19.42 6.12 21.52
CA ALA A 34 19.55 5.01 20.58
C ALA A 34 21.03 4.69 20.33
N ARG A 35 21.37 3.40 20.23
CA ARG A 35 22.76 2.95 20.04
C ARG A 35 23.34 3.44 18.71
N HIS A 36 22.60 3.39 17.61
CA HIS A 36 23.09 3.84 16.30
C HIS A 36 23.38 5.36 16.23
N VAL A 37 23.01 6.14 17.24
CA VAL A 37 23.36 7.58 17.31
C VAL A 37 24.83 7.76 17.71
N ILE A 38 25.40 6.79 18.43
CA ILE A 38 26.74 6.87 19.04
C ILE A 38 27.78 6.00 18.31
N GLU A 39 27.37 5.22 17.32
CA GLU A 39 28.26 4.43 16.47
C GLU A 39 28.08 4.75 14.97
N ASP A 40 29.11 4.43 14.20
CA ASP A 40 29.08 4.46 12.74
C ASP A 40 28.22 3.29 12.22
N ARG A 41 27.36 3.56 11.24
CA ARG A 41 26.33 2.59 10.79
C ARG A 41 26.91 1.42 10.03
N ASP A 42 28.04 1.61 9.36
CA ASP A 42 28.63 0.59 8.49
C ASP A 42 29.65 -0.25 9.26
N THR A 43 30.41 0.38 10.15
CA THR A 43 31.50 -0.25 10.90
C THR A 43 31.12 -0.64 12.33
N HIS A 44 29.99 -0.13 12.85
CA HIS A 44 29.57 -0.25 14.25
C HIS A 44 30.61 0.25 15.27
N ALA A 45 31.58 1.06 14.81
CA ALA A 45 32.59 1.66 15.66
C ALA A 45 32.02 2.87 16.40
N GLU A 46 32.34 3.00 17.69
CA GLU A 46 31.93 4.15 18.50
C GLU A 46 32.54 5.44 17.96
N TRP A 47 31.75 6.52 17.93
CA TRP A 47 32.26 7.83 17.55
C TRP A 47 33.23 8.35 18.61
N PRO A 48 34.41 8.87 18.22
CA PRO A 48 35.43 9.33 19.17
C PRO A 48 35.05 10.61 19.90
N GLN A 49 34.05 11.36 19.42
CA GLN A 49 33.51 12.55 20.08
C GLN A 49 31.99 12.52 20.15
N ILE A 50 31.46 12.71 21.36
CA ILE A 50 30.04 12.84 21.64
C ILE A 50 29.82 14.12 22.45
N GLN A 51 29.04 15.05 21.88
CA GLN A 51 28.62 16.28 22.54
C GLN A 51 27.12 16.23 22.81
N ILE A 52 26.71 16.69 23.98
CA ILE A 52 25.32 16.71 24.40
C ILE A 52 24.92 18.15 24.75
N ARG A 53 23.77 18.59 24.23
CA ARG A 53 23.07 19.81 24.67
C ARG A 53 21.81 19.38 25.42
N VAL A 54 21.77 19.58 26.73
CA VAL A 54 20.65 19.23 27.62
C VAL A 54 19.78 20.45 27.89
N GLY A 55 18.46 20.27 27.88
CA GLY A 55 17.46 21.31 28.11
C GLY A 55 16.65 21.65 26.86
N HIS A 56 15.41 22.10 27.06
CA HIS A 56 14.54 22.61 26.00
C HIS A 56 14.77 24.12 25.79
N PRO A 57 15.15 24.59 24.58
CA PRO A 57 15.48 25.99 24.34
C PRO A 57 14.38 27.00 24.69
N GLY A 58 13.10 26.60 24.59
CA GLY A 58 11.95 27.44 24.90
C GLY A 58 11.50 27.43 26.38
N GLU A 59 12.05 26.55 27.22
CA GLU A 59 11.62 26.38 28.63
C GLU A 59 12.74 26.76 29.63
N GLY A 60 13.89 27.24 29.14
CA GLY A 60 15.03 27.66 29.97
C GLY A 60 16.38 27.64 29.26
N GLY A 61 17.46 27.76 30.04
CA GLY A 61 18.82 27.64 29.53
C GLY A 61 19.17 26.21 29.12
N THR A 62 20.05 26.06 28.12
CA THR A 62 20.59 24.74 27.73
C THR A 62 22.03 24.59 28.19
N VAL A 63 22.40 23.39 28.63
CA VAL A 63 23.75 23.05 29.10
C VAL A 63 24.45 22.21 28.05
N ARG A 64 25.65 22.62 27.63
CA ARG A 64 26.50 21.84 26.72
C ARG A 64 27.55 21.09 27.52
N THR A 65 27.68 19.79 27.28
CA THR A 65 28.69 18.94 27.95
C THR A 65 29.20 17.85 27.00
N LYS A 66 30.36 17.29 27.30
CA LYS A 66 30.89 16.10 26.60
C LYS A 66 30.35 14.84 27.28
N ALA A 67 30.26 13.75 26.53
CA ALA A 67 29.89 12.46 27.09
C ALA A 67 30.72 11.32 26.55
N THR A 68 30.74 10.22 27.31
CA THR A 68 31.32 8.94 26.90
C THR A 68 30.25 7.86 26.92
N VAL A 69 30.41 6.85 26.07
CA VAL A 69 29.56 5.67 26.09
C VAL A 69 29.80 4.92 27.39
N LEU A 70 28.74 4.74 28.19
CA LEU A 70 28.81 4.02 29.46
C LEU A 70 28.33 2.59 29.31
N TRP A 71 27.30 2.38 28.49
CA TRP A 71 26.70 1.07 28.27
C TRP A 71 25.98 0.99 26.94
N ARG A 72 25.96 -0.21 26.36
CA ARG A 72 25.22 -0.59 25.16
C ARG A 72 24.54 -1.92 25.44
N HIS A 73 23.32 -2.09 24.93
CA HIS A 73 22.62 -3.35 25.17
C HIS A 73 23.35 -4.55 24.56
N PRO A 74 23.58 -5.65 25.31
CA PRO A 74 24.42 -6.76 24.89
C PRO A 74 23.80 -7.66 23.80
N GLN A 75 22.47 -7.68 23.68
CA GLN A 75 21.73 -8.50 22.70
C GLN A 75 21.18 -7.67 21.52
N ASP A 76 21.90 -6.62 21.12
CA ASP A 76 21.59 -5.78 19.95
C ASP A 76 20.25 -5.03 19.95
N LEU A 77 19.63 -4.80 21.13
CA LEU A 77 18.64 -3.72 21.22
C LEU A 77 19.33 -2.39 20.97
N ASP A 78 18.71 -1.55 20.17
CA ASP A 78 19.29 -0.29 19.71
C ASP A 78 19.14 0.81 20.77
N VAL A 79 19.76 0.61 21.94
CA VAL A 79 19.69 1.50 23.11
C VAL A 79 21.07 1.59 23.76
N ALA A 80 21.43 2.79 24.21
CA ALA A 80 22.69 3.06 24.89
C ALA A 80 22.52 4.09 26.03
N LEU A 81 23.47 4.06 26.97
CA LEU A 81 23.62 5.04 28.04
C LEU A 81 24.91 5.82 27.83
N LEU A 82 24.81 7.14 27.99
CA LEU A 82 25.93 8.07 27.95
C LEU A 82 26.15 8.67 29.33
N LEU A 83 27.42 8.76 29.73
CA LEU A 83 27.84 9.46 30.95
C LEU A 83 28.35 10.86 30.58
N THR A 84 27.73 11.90 31.12
CA THR A 84 28.20 13.28 30.94
C THR A 84 29.44 13.55 31.80
N ALA A 85 30.32 14.42 31.28
CA ALA A 85 31.52 14.86 32.00
C ALA A 85 31.14 15.56 33.33
N ASP A 86 30.16 16.44 33.27
CA ASP A 86 29.67 17.23 34.41
C ASP A 86 28.20 16.90 34.72
N PRO A 87 27.78 16.95 35.99
CA PRO A 87 26.37 16.83 36.34
C PRO A 87 25.55 18.02 35.81
N VAL A 88 24.38 17.71 35.27
CA VAL A 88 23.41 18.70 34.81
C VAL A 88 22.29 18.81 35.83
N GLU A 89 22.01 20.04 36.26
CA GLU A 89 20.93 20.32 37.20
C GLU A 89 19.57 20.04 36.55
N VAL A 90 18.80 19.14 37.16
CA VAL A 90 17.45 18.76 36.75
C VAL A 90 16.58 18.56 37.99
N PRO A 91 15.24 18.58 37.85
CA PRO A 91 14.35 18.44 39.00
C PRO A 91 14.56 17.15 39.75
N ASP A 92 14.41 17.21 41.08
CA ASP A 92 14.62 16.09 42.01
C ASP A 92 13.65 14.91 41.82
N SER A 93 12.71 14.97 40.88
CA SER A 93 11.81 13.85 40.59
C SER A 93 12.52 12.76 39.78
N PRO A 94 12.55 11.50 40.25
CA PRO A 94 13.15 10.40 39.51
C PRO A 94 12.35 10.10 38.24
N VAL A 95 13.03 9.57 37.23
CA VAL A 95 12.37 9.05 36.04
C VAL A 95 11.60 7.79 36.39
N ARG A 96 10.30 7.78 36.05
CA ARG A 96 9.41 6.64 36.26
C ARG A 96 9.42 5.73 35.03
N TRP A 97 9.36 4.42 35.25
CA TRP A 97 9.48 3.41 34.20
C TRP A 97 8.18 2.63 34.02
N GLY A 98 7.78 2.46 32.76
CA GLY A 98 6.48 1.92 32.41
C GLY A 98 6.55 0.71 31.49
N ARG A 99 5.64 -0.23 31.69
CA ARG A 99 5.36 -1.32 30.76
C ARG A 99 3.94 -1.16 30.24
N PRO A 100 3.75 -0.69 29.00
CA PRO A 100 2.49 -0.80 28.30
C PRO A 100 1.92 -2.22 28.32
N VAL A 101 0.67 -2.37 28.75
CA VAL A 101 -0.06 -3.65 28.81
C VAL A 101 -1.49 -3.52 28.29
N GLY A 102 -2.08 -4.64 27.90
CA GLY A 102 -3.45 -4.69 27.38
C GLY A 102 -3.48 -4.65 25.85
N LYS A 103 -4.66 -4.30 25.32
CA LYS A 103 -4.95 -4.31 23.88
C LYS A 103 -5.32 -2.92 23.34
N ALA A 104 -5.87 -2.06 24.20
CA ALA A 104 -6.24 -0.70 23.85
C ALA A 104 -5.00 0.13 23.49
N PRO A 105 -5.10 1.04 22.51
CA PRO A 105 -4.02 1.97 22.20
C PRO A 105 -3.75 2.91 23.38
N LEU A 106 -2.48 3.11 23.71
CA LEU A 106 -2.06 4.09 24.70
C LEU A 106 -1.70 5.40 24.01
N ARG A 107 -2.06 6.53 24.60
CA ARG A 107 -1.46 7.80 24.18
C ARG A 107 0.00 7.81 24.55
N TYR A 108 0.84 8.26 23.64
CA TYR A 108 2.24 8.51 23.95
C TYR A 108 2.63 9.94 23.60
N GLU A 109 3.65 10.41 24.30
CA GLU A 109 4.30 11.69 24.07
C GLU A 109 5.83 11.51 24.10
N GLY A 110 6.54 12.39 23.42
CA GLY A 110 8.00 12.43 23.40
C GLY A 110 8.50 13.73 22.80
N LEU A 111 9.78 14.05 23.04
CA LEU A 111 10.44 15.20 22.45
C LEU A 111 11.70 14.75 21.72
N GLY A 112 11.95 15.34 20.55
CA GLY A 112 13.14 15.07 19.77
C GLY A 112 13.53 16.21 18.85
N PHE A 113 14.62 16.04 18.11
CA PHE A 113 15.19 17.05 17.21
C PHE A 113 15.24 16.53 15.76
N PRO A 114 14.08 16.34 15.09
CA PRO A 114 14.05 15.84 13.70
C PRO A 114 14.64 16.85 12.70
N LEU A 115 14.85 16.41 11.46
CA LEU A 115 15.25 17.29 10.35
C LEU A 115 14.05 18.06 9.78
N ALA A 116 12.84 17.57 9.97
CA ALA A 116 11.62 18.20 9.48
C ALA A 116 11.45 19.65 9.98
N THR A 117 11.91 19.92 11.19
CA THR A 117 11.88 21.25 11.83
C THR A 117 13.15 22.06 11.63
N ALA A 118 14.08 21.60 10.79
CA ALA A 118 15.36 22.27 10.58
C ALA A 118 15.28 23.26 9.41
N GLU A 119 15.25 24.56 9.72
CA GLU A 119 15.51 25.65 8.77
C GLU A 119 17.00 26.02 8.77
N GLU A 120 17.52 26.54 9.91
CA GLU A 120 18.94 26.83 10.12
C GLU A 120 19.57 25.95 11.21
N GLU A 121 18.89 25.79 12.35
CA GLU A 121 19.18 24.80 13.39
C GLU A 121 18.00 23.83 13.54
N ARG A 122 18.26 22.66 14.13
CA ARG A 122 17.18 21.71 14.47
C ARG A 122 16.40 22.23 15.67
N GLU A 123 15.09 22.40 15.49
CA GLU A 123 14.17 22.73 16.58
C GLU A 123 13.58 21.48 17.24
N VAL A 124 13.04 21.66 18.44
CA VAL A 124 12.36 20.60 19.18
C VAL A 124 11.01 20.32 18.52
N GLU A 125 10.70 19.04 18.30
CA GLU A 125 9.39 18.58 17.86
C GLU A 125 8.70 17.76 18.95
N HIS A 126 7.38 17.91 19.07
CA HIS A 126 6.53 17.16 20.00
C HIS A 126 5.95 15.93 19.32
N LEU A 127 6.63 14.80 19.52
CA LEU A 127 6.21 13.49 19.09
C LEU A 127 4.96 13.08 19.89
N ARG A 128 3.82 12.90 19.23
CA ARG A 128 2.56 12.55 19.91
C ARG A 128 1.64 11.72 19.03
N GLY A 129 0.92 10.83 19.67
CA GLY A 129 -0.12 10.05 19.02
C GLY A 129 -0.50 8.83 19.84
N VAL A 130 -0.66 7.69 19.16
CA VAL A 130 -1.08 6.43 19.78
C VAL A 130 -0.05 5.32 19.61
N LEU A 131 0.11 4.52 20.65
CA LEU A 131 0.90 3.30 20.71
C LEU A 131 -0.07 2.12 20.63
N PRO A 132 -0.33 1.57 19.43
CA PRO A 132 -1.15 0.38 19.25
C PRO A 132 -0.37 -0.87 19.69
N LEU A 133 -0.70 -1.41 20.86
CA LEU A 133 0.04 -2.54 21.45
C LEU A 133 0.04 -3.79 20.56
N LEU A 134 -1.05 -4.04 19.85
CA LEU A 134 -1.19 -5.19 18.96
C LEU A 134 -0.39 -5.07 17.64
N SER A 135 0.06 -3.88 17.26
CA SER A 135 0.88 -3.66 16.06
C SER A 135 2.38 -3.89 16.31
N SER A 136 2.77 -4.18 17.54
CA SER A 136 4.15 -4.44 17.95
C SER A 136 4.51 -5.89 17.57
N GLY A 137 4.88 -6.11 16.29
CA GLY A 137 5.10 -7.43 15.70
C GLY A 137 6.23 -8.28 16.32
N SER A 138 6.57 -9.40 15.66
CA SER A 138 7.47 -10.46 16.15
C SER A 138 8.88 -10.04 16.61
N ARG A 139 9.33 -8.82 16.28
CA ARG A 139 10.62 -8.25 16.72
C ARG A 139 10.55 -7.47 18.05
N ALA A 140 9.42 -7.52 18.76
CA ALA A 140 9.22 -6.91 20.09
C ALA A 140 9.57 -5.41 20.17
N ARG A 141 9.35 -4.64 19.10
CA ARG A 141 9.48 -3.16 19.10
C ARG A 141 8.10 -2.53 19.16
N TYR A 142 7.97 -1.42 19.88
CA TYR A 142 6.73 -0.64 19.86
C TYR A 142 6.59 0.10 18.55
N VAL A 143 5.38 0.08 17.99
CA VAL A 143 4.97 0.95 16.89
C VAL A 143 4.34 2.20 17.50
N LEU A 144 4.80 3.36 17.05
CA LEU A 144 4.28 4.67 17.43
C LEU A 144 3.58 5.27 16.20
N ASP A 145 2.25 5.36 16.25
CA ASP A 145 1.46 6.01 15.22
C ASP A 145 1.36 7.50 15.56
N GLN A 146 2.02 8.35 14.78
CA GLN A 146 2.05 9.80 14.99
C GLN A 146 0.75 10.43 14.49
N GLU A 147 0.20 11.34 15.27
CA GLU A 147 -0.93 12.18 14.83
C GLU A 147 -0.46 13.22 13.80
N PRO A 148 0.50 14.11 14.12
CA PRO A 148 1.18 14.93 13.13
C PRO A 148 2.39 14.19 12.54
N ALA A 149 2.48 14.12 11.22
CA ALA A 149 3.64 13.57 10.52
C ALA A 149 4.11 14.52 9.41
N PRO A 150 5.43 14.71 9.24
CA PRO A 150 5.97 15.54 8.18
C PRO A 150 5.88 14.83 6.83
N ASP A 151 5.60 15.59 5.78
CA ASP A 151 5.69 15.11 4.40
C ASP A 151 7.11 14.63 4.07
N HIS A 152 7.23 13.87 2.98
CA HIS A 152 8.55 13.49 2.46
C HIS A 152 9.33 14.73 2.04
N ARG A 153 10.59 14.77 2.44
CA ARG A 153 11.49 15.85 2.04
C ARG A 153 11.89 15.69 0.57
N THR A 154 11.90 16.80 -0.16
CA THR A 154 12.31 16.86 -1.57
C THR A 154 13.79 16.55 -1.78
N ASP A 155 14.62 16.68 -0.74
CA ASP A 155 16.07 16.40 -0.78
C ASP A 155 16.41 14.92 -0.51
N GLY A 156 15.42 14.04 -0.41
CA GLY A 156 15.60 12.60 -0.16
C GLY A 156 16.08 12.25 1.25
N ARG A 157 16.33 13.23 2.14
CA ARG A 157 16.74 12.96 3.52
C ARG A 157 15.54 12.57 4.38
N LYS A 158 15.80 11.75 5.40
CA LYS A 158 14.78 11.30 6.35
C LYS A 158 14.24 12.47 7.16
N ALA A 159 12.95 12.79 7.04
CA ALA A 159 12.29 13.87 7.78
C ALA A 159 12.47 13.72 9.30
N TRP A 160 12.35 12.49 9.80
CA TRP A 160 12.57 12.12 11.20
C TRP A 160 14.02 11.90 11.58
N GLY A 161 14.99 12.05 10.66
CA GLY A 161 16.40 11.89 11.00
C GLY A 161 16.76 12.83 12.14
N GLY A 162 17.28 12.31 13.26
CA GLY A 162 17.53 13.06 14.50
C GLY A 162 16.50 12.85 15.62
N ALA A 163 15.33 12.29 15.34
CA ALA A 163 14.37 11.87 16.36
C ALA A 163 14.79 10.59 17.11
N SER A 164 15.66 9.76 16.49
CA SER A 164 16.25 8.59 17.12
C SER A 164 16.88 8.92 18.47
N GLY A 165 16.55 8.13 19.49
CA GLY A 165 16.95 8.30 20.88
C GLY A 165 15.97 9.12 21.73
N ALA A 166 14.91 9.69 21.16
CA ALA A 166 13.85 10.33 21.92
C ALA A 166 13.18 9.34 22.89
N ALA A 167 13.00 9.76 24.14
CA ALA A 167 12.25 8.97 25.13
C ALA A 167 10.75 9.07 24.86
N VAL A 168 10.06 7.94 24.98
CA VAL A 168 8.62 7.79 24.76
C VAL A 168 7.94 7.63 26.11
N PHE A 169 6.90 8.42 26.36
CA PHE A 169 6.16 8.44 27.62
C PHE A 169 4.72 7.98 27.44
N CYS A 170 4.22 7.16 28.36
CA CYS A 170 2.79 6.93 28.60
C CYS A 170 2.51 7.23 30.08
N ASP A 171 1.48 8.02 30.38
CA ASP A 171 1.11 8.42 31.75
C ASP A 171 2.32 8.81 32.63
N ASP A 172 3.20 9.67 32.09
CA ASP A 172 4.46 10.14 32.71
C ASP A 172 5.57 9.09 32.98
N HIS A 173 5.45 7.88 32.46
CA HIS A 173 6.48 6.86 32.58
C HIS A 173 7.21 6.67 31.24
N VAL A 174 8.53 6.54 31.27
CA VAL A 174 9.31 6.13 30.10
C VAL A 174 8.97 4.68 29.77
N VAL A 175 8.43 4.48 28.57
CA VAL A 175 8.02 3.17 28.05
C VAL A 175 8.93 2.68 26.93
N GLY A 176 9.73 3.55 26.32
CA GLY A 176 10.66 3.15 25.28
C GLY A 176 11.50 4.30 24.73
N VAL A 177 12.32 3.97 23.72
CA VAL A 177 13.24 4.89 23.04
C VAL A 177 13.04 4.77 21.54
N VAL A 178 12.81 5.88 20.83
CA VAL A 178 12.67 5.90 19.37
C VAL A 178 13.96 5.43 18.71
N ILE A 179 13.89 4.52 17.74
CA ILE A 179 15.07 3.93 17.09
C ILE A 179 15.01 3.95 15.56
N GLU A 180 13.83 4.03 14.97
CA GLU A 180 13.68 3.86 13.53
C GLU A 180 12.44 4.60 13.03
N ASP A 181 12.54 5.17 11.83
CA ASP A 181 11.43 5.71 11.05
C ASP A 181 10.94 4.67 10.02
N ASN A 182 9.62 4.47 9.92
CA ASN A 182 9.04 3.58 8.90
C ASN A 182 8.45 4.40 7.75
N GLN A 183 9.17 4.47 6.64
CA GLN A 183 8.82 5.31 5.49
C GLN A 183 7.64 4.78 4.67
N SER A 184 7.35 3.48 4.75
CA SER A 184 6.24 2.85 4.01
C SER A 184 4.85 3.36 4.43
N TYR A 185 4.75 4.13 5.52
CA TYR A 185 3.51 4.73 6.02
C TYR A 185 3.53 6.26 5.93
N GLY A 186 4.18 6.84 4.91
CA GLY A 186 4.16 8.30 4.70
C GLY A 186 4.78 9.08 5.87
N ASN A 187 5.87 8.57 6.44
CA ASN A 187 6.51 9.06 7.67
C ASN A 187 5.62 9.03 8.93
N ARG A 188 4.41 8.47 8.91
CA ARG A 188 3.49 8.50 10.06
C ARG A 188 3.91 7.58 11.21
N ARG A 189 4.70 6.53 10.93
CA ARG A 189 5.08 5.53 11.94
C ARG A 189 6.54 5.63 12.34
N LEU A 190 6.79 5.70 13.65
CA LEU A 190 8.09 5.46 14.26
C LEU A 190 8.10 4.12 14.98
N ARG A 191 9.29 3.58 15.23
CA ARG A 191 9.51 2.40 16.07
C ARG A 191 10.34 2.75 17.28
N ALA A 192 10.01 2.14 18.41
CA ALA A 192 10.73 2.31 19.65
C ALA A 192 11.17 0.97 20.26
N SER A 193 12.37 0.97 20.84
CA SER A 193 12.83 -0.11 21.72
C SER A 193 12.08 -0.03 23.04
N PRO A 194 11.46 -1.13 23.52
CA PRO A 194 10.65 -1.10 24.73
C PRO A 194 11.52 -1.06 25.99
N ALA A 195 11.16 -0.19 26.94
CA ALA A 195 11.85 -0.05 28.22
C ALA A 195 11.96 -1.37 28.97
N HIS A 196 10.86 -2.13 29.03
CA HIS A 196 10.82 -3.39 29.76
C HIS A 196 11.82 -4.45 29.26
N ALA A 197 12.33 -4.33 28.03
CA ALA A 197 13.31 -5.28 27.50
C ALA A 197 14.75 -4.94 27.93
N PHE A 198 15.11 -3.66 28.01
CA PHE A 198 16.47 -3.26 28.34
C PHE A 198 16.68 -2.94 29.82
N VAL A 199 15.64 -2.58 30.58
CA VAL A 199 15.76 -2.35 32.03
C VAL A 199 15.96 -3.65 32.84
N GLN A 200 15.77 -4.81 32.20
CA GLN A 200 16.01 -6.13 32.80
C GLN A 200 17.49 -6.55 32.70
N ASP A 201 18.31 -5.78 31.98
CA ASP A 201 19.74 -6.03 31.89
C ASP A 201 20.44 -5.69 33.22
N GLY A 202 21.25 -6.63 33.72
CA GLY A 202 21.88 -6.49 35.05
C GLY A 202 22.92 -5.38 35.12
N GLU A 203 23.59 -5.06 34.01
CA GLU A 203 24.54 -3.93 33.95
C GLU A 203 23.79 -2.61 33.94
N PHE A 204 22.70 -2.51 33.17
CA PHE A 204 21.80 -1.35 33.20
C PHE A 204 21.30 -1.07 34.63
N ASP A 205 20.82 -2.09 35.33
CA ASP A 205 20.34 -1.98 36.71
C ASP A 205 21.44 -1.47 37.67
N THR A 206 22.64 -2.04 37.56
CA THR A 206 23.81 -1.63 38.36
C THR A 206 24.16 -0.15 38.14
N LEU A 207 24.11 0.31 36.89
CA LEU A 207 24.41 1.70 36.54
C LEU A 207 23.36 2.67 37.08
N LEU A 208 22.08 2.30 37.07
CA LEU A 208 21.02 3.10 37.69
C LEU A 208 21.16 3.14 39.22
N GLY A 209 21.54 2.03 39.85
CA GLY A 209 21.87 2.02 41.28
C GLY A 209 23.07 2.91 41.65
N GLN A 210 24.02 3.11 40.72
CA GLN A 210 25.21 3.93 40.94
C GLN A 210 24.97 5.43 40.67
N TYR A 211 24.17 5.78 39.66
CA TYR A 211 24.05 7.16 39.16
C TYR A 211 22.65 7.77 39.31
N ALA A 212 21.63 7.00 39.70
CA ALA A 212 20.25 7.43 39.91
C ALA A 212 19.72 7.03 41.30
N ASP A 213 18.43 7.24 41.56
CA ASP A 213 17.79 6.97 42.87
C ASP A 213 17.51 5.46 43.14
N GLY A 214 18.12 4.56 42.37
CA GLY A 214 17.97 3.12 42.49
C GLY A 214 17.51 2.41 41.21
N PRO A 215 17.24 1.10 41.31
CA PRO A 215 16.86 0.26 40.17
C PRO A 215 15.53 0.70 39.54
N PRO A 216 15.33 0.50 38.22
CA PRO A 216 14.11 0.92 37.53
C PRO A 216 12.91 0.05 37.97
N HIS A 217 11.93 0.66 38.65
CA HIS A 217 10.68 -0.01 39.00
C HIS A 217 9.64 0.11 37.87
N LEU A 218 9.44 -0.98 37.13
CA LEU A 218 8.44 -1.05 36.06
C LEU A 218 7.01 -1.10 36.61
N VAL A 219 6.18 -0.15 36.20
CA VAL A 219 4.72 -0.16 36.46
C VAL A 219 3.98 -0.57 35.19
N ASN A 220 3.00 -1.46 35.31
CA ASN A 220 2.11 -1.79 34.18
C ASN A 220 1.18 -0.62 33.87
N ILE A 221 1.15 -0.18 32.61
CA ILE A 221 0.36 0.95 32.13
C ILE A 221 -0.69 0.43 31.16
N GLY A 222 -1.95 0.43 31.59
CA GLY A 222 -3.10 0.12 30.74
C GLY A 222 -3.80 1.40 30.30
N ALA A 223 -4.59 1.32 29.22
CA ALA A 223 -5.31 2.48 28.75
C ALA A 223 -6.46 2.84 29.70
N SER A 224 -6.46 4.06 30.22
CA SER A 224 -7.62 4.61 30.93
C SER A 224 -8.72 4.97 29.94
N LEU A 225 -9.97 5.08 30.42
CA LEU A 225 -11.09 5.55 29.60
C LEU A 225 -10.74 6.89 28.90
N PRO A 226 -11.09 7.06 27.61
CA PRO A 226 -10.87 8.32 26.91
C PRO A 226 -11.54 9.49 27.63
N LYS A 227 -10.88 10.65 27.62
CA LYS A 227 -11.46 11.86 28.23
C LYS A 227 -12.75 12.26 27.52
N VAL A 228 -13.82 12.42 28.30
CA VAL A 228 -15.10 12.93 27.82
C VAL A 228 -14.93 14.35 27.29
N ARG A 229 -15.30 14.56 26.02
CA ARG A 229 -15.40 15.91 25.45
C ARG A 229 -16.68 16.61 25.92
N PRO A 230 -16.64 17.94 26.14
CA PRO A 230 -17.83 18.74 26.39
C PRO A 230 -18.90 18.49 25.30
N PRO A 231 -20.20 18.46 25.66
CA PRO A 231 -21.27 18.27 24.67
C PRO A 231 -21.27 19.30 23.52
N ALA A 232 -20.80 20.52 23.79
CA ALA A 232 -20.69 21.60 22.81
C ALA A 232 -19.67 21.31 21.68
N ASP A 233 -18.69 20.42 21.92
CA ASP A 233 -17.64 20.06 20.96
C ASP A 233 -18.01 18.82 20.13
N ARG A 234 -19.22 18.28 20.32
CA ARG A 234 -19.73 17.10 19.59
C ARG A 234 -20.36 17.53 18.27
N THR A 235 -20.11 16.76 17.23
CA THR A 235 -20.76 16.92 15.92
C THR A 235 -22.26 16.63 16.02
N PRO A 236 -23.11 17.19 15.12
CA PRO A 236 -24.53 16.86 15.10
C PRO A 236 -24.81 15.35 14.99
N ALA A 237 -23.99 14.63 14.22
CA ALA A 237 -24.10 13.17 14.09
C ALA A 237 -23.83 12.42 15.41
N GLU A 238 -22.88 12.91 16.23
CA GLU A 238 -22.62 12.34 17.56
C GLU A 238 -23.78 12.60 18.53
N GLN A 239 -24.42 13.77 18.45
CA GLN A 239 -25.59 14.12 19.27
C GLN A 239 -26.81 13.26 18.91
N ASP A 240 -27.07 13.07 17.61
CA ASP A 240 -28.14 12.19 17.13
C ASP A 240 -27.91 10.72 17.55
N LEU A 241 -26.66 10.25 17.48
CA LEU A 241 -26.27 8.92 17.94
C LEU A 241 -26.51 8.76 19.44
N GLU A 242 -26.10 9.74 20.25
CA GLU A 242 -26.30 9.72 21.70
C GLU A 242 -27.78 9.62 22.09
N LEU A 243 -28.64 10.45 21.48
CA LEU A 243 -30.10 10.41 21.67
C LEU A 243 -30.69 9.05 21.28
N ALA A 244 -30.27 8.51 20.14
CA ALA A 244 -30.76 7.23 19.66
C ALA A 244 -30.29 6.06 20.54
N LEU A 245 -29.05 6.08 21.04
CA LEU A 245 -28.52 5.05 21.94
C LEU A 245 -29.21 5.06 23.30
N TRP A 246 -29.56 6.25 23.81
CA TRP A 246 -30.28 6.34 25.07
C TRP A 246 -31.63 5.61 25.05
N HIS A 247 -32.27 5.50 23.87
CA HIS A 247 -33.49 4.70 23.72
C HIS A 247 -33.28 3.20 24.03
N PHE A 248 -32.09 2.67 23.79
CA PHE A 248 -31.74 1.28 24.08
C PHE A 248 -31.18 1.12 25.50
N LEU A 249 -30.39 2.09 25.96
CA LEU A 249 -29.71 2.00 27.25
C LEU A 249 -30.62 2.36 28.42
N GLY A 250 -31.43 3.42 28.28
CA GLY A 250 -32.61 3.83 29.07
C GLY A 250 -32.48 4.01 30.59
N ASP A 251 -31.54 3.32 31.22
CA ASP A 251 -31.28 3.18 32.63
C ASP A 251 -29.77 3.38 32.87
N PRO A 252 -29.37 4.31 33.76
CA PRO A 252 -27.96 4.51 34.12
C PRO A 252 -27.23 3.23 34.54
N LYS A 253 -27.90 2.27 35.19
CA LYS A 253 -27.25 1.00 35.60
C LYS A 253 -26.94 0.12 34.40
N MET A 254 -27.89 -0.02 33.49
CA MET A 254 -27.70 -0.75 32.22
C MET A 254 -26.63 -0.09 31.36
N CYS A 255 -26.66 1.24 31.25
CA CYS A 255 -25.61 2.01 30.56
C CYS A 255 -24.22 1.70 31.14
N SER A 256 -24.09 1.75 32.48
CA SER A 256 -22.83 1.47 33.16
C SER A 256 -22.36 0.02 32.96
N PHE A 257 -23.27 -0.94 32.97
CA PHE A 257 -22.97 -2.36 32.70
C PHE A 257 -22.43 -2.58 31.28
N HIS A 258 -23.11 -2.06 30.27
CA HIS A 258 -22.69 -2.18 28.87
C HIS A 258 -21.39 -1.41 28.60
N ALA A 259 -21.25 -0.21 29.16
CA ALA A 259 -20.04 0.60 29.02
C ALA A 259 -18.82 -0.05 29.67
N ARG A 260 -18.98 -0.68 30.85
CA ARG A 260 -17.90 -1.42 31.51
C ARG A 260 -17.52 -2.66 30.71
N SER A 261 -18.50 -3.42 30.21
CA SER A 261 -18.26 -4.60 29.38
C SER A 261 -17.51 -4.23 28.09
N LEU A 262 -17.96 -3.17 27.40
CA LEU A 262 -17.32 -2.65 26.20
C LEU A 262 -15.88 -2.18 26.48
N ALA A 263 -15.67 -1.39 27.54
CA ALA A 263 -14.35 -0.91 27.91
C ALA A 263 -13.37 -2.08 28.15
N GLN A 264 -13.82 -3.12 28.86
CA GLN A 264 -13.02 -4.33 29.11
C GLN A 264 -12.70 -5.08 27.81
N GLU A 265 -13.67 -5.26 26.92
CA GLU A 265 -13.47 -5.91 25.61
C GLU A 265 -12.44 -5.16 24.77
N LEU A 266 -12.54 -3.83 24.72
CA LEU A 266 -11.63 -2.95 24.02
C LEU A 266 -10.25 -2.83 24.71
N GLY A 267 -10.09 -3.38 25.91
CA GLY A 267 -8.84 -3.38 26.68
C GLY A 267 -8.58 -2.12 27.50
N TYR A 268 -9.60 -1.30 27.76
CA TYR A 268 -9.55 -0.14 28.66
C TYR A 268 -9.77 -0.55 30.12
N GLN A 269 -9.07 0.12 31.03
CA GLN A 269 -9.23 -0.03 32.46
C GLN A 269 -10.34 0.90 32.97
N VAL A 270 -11.28 0.32 33.72
CA VAL A 270 -12.35 1.05 34.40
C VAL A 270 -12.19 0.83 35.91
N PRO A 271 -11.98 1.89 36.71
CA PRO A 271 -11.92 1.76 38.16
C PRO A 271 -13.19 1.12 38.73
N ALA A 272 -13.05 0.27 39.75
CA ALA A 272 -14.17 -0.52 40.29
C ALA A 272 -15.30 0.36 40.85
N ASP A 273 -14.92 1.48 41.46
CA ASP A 273 -15.75 2.52 42.06
C ASP A 273 -16.32 3.53 41.05
N TYR A 274 -15.84 3.51 39.81
CA TYR A 274 -16.32 4.38 38.75
C TYR A 274 -17.47 3.73 37.98
N ALA A 275 -18.59 4.43 37.84
CA ALA A 275 -19.74 4.01 37.03
C ALA A 275 -19.71 4.75 35.68
N PRO A 276 -19.29 4.09 34.57
CA PRO A 276 -19.25 4.76 33.28
C PRO A 276 -20.63 5.21 32.82
N SER A 277 -20.68 6.37 32.20
CA SER A 277 -21.86 7.06 31.70
C SER A 277 -22.00 6.94 30.18
N LEU A 278 -23.11 7.43 29.63
CA LEU A 278 -23.28 7.55 28.17
C LEU A 278 -22.22 8.45 27.53
N SER A 279 -21.74 9.47 28.25
CA SER A 279 -20.67 10.33 27.75
C SER A 279 -19.33 9.60 27.64
N ASP A 280 -19.06 8.63 28.52
CA ASP A 280 -17.86 7.78 28.43
C ASP A 280 -17.96 6.82 27.23
N LEU A 281 -19.15 6.30 26.93
CA LEU A 281 -19.40 5.53 25.70
C LEU A 281 -19.13 6.38 24.45
N MET A 282 -19.65 7.61 24.40
CA MET A 282 -19.38 8.51 23.28
C MET A 282 -17.89 8.81 23.13
N ALA A 283 -17.15 8.95 24.24
CA ALA A 283 -15.70 9.12 24.23
C ALA A 283 -14.98 7.86 23.70
N LEU A 284 -15.45 6.66 24.06
CA LEU A 284 -14.96 5.39 23.51
C LEU A 284 -15.22 5.27 22.01
N PHE A 285 -16.39 5.67 21.50
CA PHE A 285 -16.68 5.64 20.06
C PHE A 285 -15.79 6.58 19.27
N ALA A 286 -15.51 7.76 19.81
CA ALA A 286 -14.57 8.71 19.20
C ALA A 286 -13.12 8.19 19.23
N GLY A 287 -12.73 7.48 20.29
CA GLY A 287 -11.37 6.97 20.47
C GLY A 287 -11.10 5.60 19.83
N HIS A 288 -12.14 4.84 19.45
CA HIS A 288 -11.97 3.49 18.95
C HIS A 288 -13.01 3.13 17.87
N ARG A 289 -12.54 2.96 16.63
CA ARG A 289 -13.38 2.76 15.43
C ARG A 289 -14.38 1.59 15.54
N ARG A 290 -14.01 0.52 16.25
CA ARG A 290 -14.86 -0.68 16.41
C ARG A 290 -15.77 -0.65 17.64
N ALA A 291 -15.73 0.40 18.46
CA ALA A 291 -16.43 0.43 19.74
C ALA A 291 -17.96 0.37 19.59
N LEU A 292 -18.54 1.08 18.62
CA LEU A 292 -19.98 1.06 18.38
C LEU A 292 -20.47 -0.32 17.94
N ALA A 293 -19.75 -0.97 17.02
CA ALA A 293 -20.06 -2.32 16.57
C ALA A 293 -19.91 -3.34 17.72
N SER A 294 -18.87 -3.21 18.55
CA SER A 294 -18.65 -4.09 19.71
C SER A 294 -19.72 -3.91 20.79
N LEU A 295 -20.22 -2.68 21.00
CA LEU A 295 -21.36 -2.46 21.88
C LEU A 295 -22.59 -3.27 21.42
N SER A 296 -22.80 -3.35 20.09
CA SER A 296 -23.93 -4.08 19.53
C SER A 296 -23.89 -5.59 19.82
N ASP A 297 -22.72 -6.18 20.05
CA ASP A 297 -22.59 -7.61 20.44
C ASP A 297 -23.27 -7.87 21.78
N THR A 298 -23.24 -6.88 22.68
CA THR A 298 -23.92 -6.98 23.99
C THR A 298 -25.37 -6.52 23.95
N LEU A 299 -25.73 -5.60 23.06
CA LEU A 299 -27.10 -5.09 22.94
C LEU A 299 -28.01 -6.02 22.14
N ALA A 300 -27.56 -6.52 20.99
CA ALA A 300 -28.39 -7.32 20.09
C ALA A 300 -29.05 -8.55 20.77
N PRO A 301 -28.35 -9.32 21.64
CA PRO A 301 -28.97 -10.43 22.36
C PRO A 301 -30.06 -10.01 23.36
N THR A 302 -30.02 -8.76 23.84
CA THR A 302 -31.04 -8.23 24.77
C THR A 302 -32.30 -7.73 24.04
N VAL A 303 -32.24 -7.60 22.72
CA VAL A 303 -33.33 -7.09 21.88
C VAL A 303 -34.07 -8.24 21.18
N THR A 304 -35.19 -8.66 21.77
CA THR A 304 -36.02 -9.76 21.26
C THR A 304 -37.13 -9.31 20.31
N GLU A 305 -37.51 -8.03 20.32
CA GLU A 305 -38.58 -7.51 19.46
C GLU A 305 -38.04 -7.10 18.08
N ASP A 306 -38.67 -7.60 17.01
CA ASP A 306 -38.26 -7.34 15.61
C ASP A 306 -38.20 -5.84 15.27
N ALA A 307 -39.16 -5.06 15.76
CA ALA A 307 -39.18 -3.61 15.53
C ALA A 307 -37.99 -2.89 16.19
N THR A 308 -37.61 -3.33 17.39
CA THR A 308 -36.48 -2.76 18.14
C THR A 308 -35.15 -3.22 17.54
N ARG A 309 -35.07 -4.46 17.04
CA ARG A 309 -33.94 -4.96 16.27
C ARG A 309 -33.73 -4.15 14.98
N ALA A 310 -34.81 -3.90 14.22
CA ALA A 310 -34.75 -3.07 13.02
C ALA A 310 -34.26 -1.64 13.32
N ARG A 311 -34.67 -1.06 14.45
CA ARG A 311 -34.18 0.26 14.90
C ARG A 311 -32.68 0.24 15.22
N LEU A 312 -32.19 -0.82 15.89
CA LEU A 312 -30.75 -0.97 16.19
C LEU A 312 -29.93 -1.10 14.90
N THR A 313 -30.37 -1.93 13.95
CA THR A 313 -29.75 -2.06 12.63
C THR A 313 -29.73 -0.75 11.87
N ALA A 314 -30.84 0.00 11.87
CA ALA A 314 -30.92 1.32 11.23
C ALA A 314 -30.02 2.36 11.91
N LEU A 315 -29.81 2.27 13.23
CA LEU A 315 -28.88 3.11 13.95
C LEU A 315 -27.42 2.84 13.53
N LEU A 316 -27.00 1.56 13.55
CA LEU A 316 -25.63 1.17 13.16
C LEU A 316 -25.32 1.54 11.71
N THR A 317 -26.28 1.35 10.82
CA THR A 317 -26.13 1.69 9.39
C THR A 317 -25.95 3.21 9.21
N ARG A 318 -26.76 4.04 9.88
CA ARG A 318 -26.63 5.50 9.83
C ARG A 318 -25.33 5.99 10.45
N ALA A 319 -24.93 5.44 11.59
CA ALA A 319 -23.68 5.79 12.24
C ALA A 319 -22.48 5.53 11.32
N ARG A 320 -22.42 4.36 10.67
CA ARG A 320 -21.39 4.04 9.67
C ARG A 320 -21.39 5.00 8.49
N ALA A 321 -22.56 5.33 7.95
CA ALA A 321 -22.69 6.29 6.84
C ALA A 321 -22.21 7.70 7.23
N ALA A 322 -22.31 8.07 8.52
CA ALA A 322 -21.78 9.30 9.07
C ALA A 322 -20.29 9.23 9.46
N GLY A 323 -19.61 8.12 9.18
CA GLY A 323 -18.20 7.90 9.59
C GLY A 323 -18.01 7.54 11.06
N LEU A 324 -19.10 7.33 11.81
CA LEU A 324 -19.10 6.99 13.23
C LEU A 324 -19.07 5.46 13.42
N GLY A 325 -17.93 4.86 13.09
CA GLY A 325 -17.60 3.47 13.41
C GLY A 325 -17.46 2.51 12.23
N SER A 326 -16.99 1.30 12.53
CA SER A 326 -16.75 0.19 11.61
C SER A 326 -17.96 -0.76 11.46
N LEU A 327 -17.93 -1.65 10.47
CA LEU A 327 -18.90 -2.73 10.30
C LEU A 327 -18.71 -3.80 11.38
N LEU A 328 -17.46 -4.22 11.57
CA LEU A 328 -17.12 -5.34 12.45
C LEU A 328 -16.90 -4.89 13.89
N SER A 329 -17.36 -5.69 14.84
CA SER A 329 -16.91 -5.61 16.23
C SER A 329 -15.41 -5.94 16.35
N LEU A 330 -14.80 -5.66 17.50
CA LEU A 330 -13.40 -6.00 17.74
C LEU A 330 -13.18 -7.51 17.64
N ALA A 331 -14.05 -8.31 18.28
CA ALA A 331 -13.97 -9.76 18.24
C ALA A 331 -14.13 -10.33 16.82
N GLU A 332 -15.08 -9.82 16.04
CA GLU A 332 -15.28 -10.24 14.65
C GLU A 332 -14.07 -9.89 13.78
N TYR A 333 -13.49 -8.70 13.95
CA TYR A 333 -12.30 -8.29 13.22
C TYR A 333 -11.09 -9.15 13.57
N GLU A 334 -10.80 -9.36 14.86
CA GLU A 334 -9.69 -10.20 15.30
C GLU A 334 -9.82 -11.63 14.74
N ARG A 335 -11.03 -12.20 14.78
CA ARG A 335 -11.29 -13.53 14.23
C ARG A 335 -11.12 -13.56 12.71
N LEU A 336 -11.61 -12.54 11.99
CA LEU A 336 -11.43 -12.46 10.53
C LEU A 336 -9.96 -12.35 10.15
N MET A 337 -9.20 -11.50 10.84
CA MET A 337 -7.77 -11.31 10.60
C MET A 337 -7.00 -12.61 10.80
N GLN A 338 -7.35 -13.42 11.81
CA GLN A 338 -6.77 -14.75 12.01
C GLN A 338 -7.08 -15.69 10.84
N LEU A 339 -8.34 -15.79 10.43
CA LEU A 339 -8.77 -16.65 9.32
C LEU A 339 -8.08 -16.26 8.00
N LEU A 340 -8.11 -14.97 7.67
CA LEU A 340 -7.55 -14.46 6.42
C LEU A 340 -6.01 -14.45 6.41
N SER A 341 -5.34 -14.32 7.57
CA SER A 341 -3.87 -14.33 7.63
C SER A 341 -3.30 -15.69 7.19
N GLY A 342 -3.94 -16.80 7.57
CA GLY A 342 -3.53 -18.13 7.10
C GLY A 342 -3.65 -18.27 5.58
N ILE A 343 -4.81 -17.87 5.05
CA ILE A 343 -5.11 -17.93 3.62
C ILE A 343 -4.17 -17.03 2.81
N CYS A 344 -3.90 -15.81 3.29
CA CYS A 344 -3.00 -14.87 2.63
C CYS A 344 -1.54 -15.36 2.60
N LYS A 345 -1.10 -16.14 3.60
CA LYS A 345 0.22 -16.79 3.58
C LYS A 345 0.31 -17.92 2.56
N GLU A 346 -0.78 -18.66 2.38
CA GLU A 346 -0.84 -19.78 1.43
C GLU A 346 -1.05 -19.29 -0.01
N SER A 347 -1.83 -18.22 -0.20
CA SER A 347 -2.10 -17.61 -1.50
C SER A 347 -2.26 -16.10 -1.38
N ALA A 348 -1.23 -15.38 -1.80
CA ALA A 348 -1.22 -13.91 -1.80
C ALA A 348 -2.18 -13.30 -2.84
N THR A 349 -2.61 -14.07 -3.86
CA THR A 349 -3.45 -13.60 -4.96
C THR A 349 -4.95 -13.86 -4.75
N LEU A 350 -5.32 -14.77 -3.84
CA LEU A 350 -6.72 -15.19 -3.67
C LEU A 350 -7.63 -14.05 -3.20
N LEU A 351 -7.21 -13.29 -2.18
CA LEU A 351 -8.05 -12.22 -1.61
C LEU A 351 -8.33 -11.11 -2.63
N PRO A 352 -7.33 -10.57 -3.36
CA PRO A 352 -7.61 -9.58 -4.40
C PRO A 352 -8.44 -10.13 -5.56
N ARG A 353 -8.17 -11.35 -6.04
CA ARG A 353 -9.01 -11.99 -7.09
C ARG A 353 -10.47 -12.14 -6.66
N ALA A 354 -10.69 -12.57 -5.41
CA ALA A 354 -12.03 -12.63 -4.83
C ALA A 354 -12.67 -11.24 -4.73
N ALA A 355 -11.92 -10.19 -4.41
CA ALA A 355 -12.41 -8.81 -4.39
C ALA A 355 -12.85 -8.34 -5.78
N SER A 356 -12.01 -8.53 -6.79
CA SER A 356 -12.28 -8.13 -8.18
C SER A 356 -13.56 -8.76 -8.71
N GLU A 357 -13.84 -10.02 -8.37
CA GLU A 357 -15.09 -10.67 -8.80
C GLU A 357 -16.28 -10.29 -7.90
N ALA A 358 -16.12 -10.34 -6.56
CA ALA A 358 -17.21 -10.03 -5.63
C ALA A 358 -17.73 -8.58 -5.76
N LEU A 359 -16.87 -7.68 -6.25
CA LEU A 359 -17.10 -6.25 -6.37
C LEU A 359 -16.94 -5.76 -7.82
N ARG A 360 -17.20 -6.62 -8.81
CA ARG A 360 -16.99 -6.35 -10.24
C ARG A 360 -17.58 -5.04 -10.79
N TYR A 361 -18.64 -4.53 -10.15
CA TYR A 361 -19.32 -3.30 -10.56
C TYR A 361 -18.92 -2.07 -9.73
N VAL A 362 -17.99 -2.21 -8.80
CA VAL A 362 -17.48 -1.15 -7.94
C VAL A 362 -16.12 -0.69 -8.46
N CYS A 363 -15.89 0.63 -8.45
CA CYS A 363 -14.56 1.18 -8.69
C CYS A 363 -13.68 0.90 -7.46
N LEU A 364 -12.73 -0.01 -7.58
CA LEU A 364 -11.83 -0.40 -6.49
C LEU A 364 -10.70 0.62 -6.31
N SER A 365 -10.26 0.82 -5.07
CA SER A 365 -9.06 1.58 -4.76
C SER A 365 -7.81 0.86 -5.24
N ASP A 366 -6.67 1.55 -5.27
CA ASP A 366 -5.37 0.92 -5.56
C ASP A 366 -5.09 -0.26 -4.61
N THR A 367 -5.43 -0.18 -3.31
CA THR A 367 -5.23 -1.28 -2.34
C THR A 367 -6.08 -2.50 -2.66
N LEU A 368 -7.34 -2.31 -3.06
CA LEU A 368 -8.28 -3.40 -3.35
C LEU A 368 -8.11 -3.98 -4.77
N SER A 369 -7.41 -3.27 -5.66
CA SER A 369 -7.14 -3.67 -7.05
C SER A 369 -5.70 -4.16 -7.29
N ARG A 370 -4.94 -4.42 -6.21
CA ARG A 370 -3.64 -5.10 -6.32
C ARG A 370 -3.83 -6.53 -6.79
N THR A 371 -2.78 -7.13 -7.34
CA THR A 371 -2.82 -8.56 -7.70
C THR A 371 -2.33 -9.45 -6.55
N HIS A 372 -1.48 -8.91 -5.67
CA HIS A 372 -0.96 -9.58 -4.49
C HIS A 372 -1.25 -8.78 -3.22
N LEU A 373 -1.52 -9.47 -2.12
CA LEU A 373 -1.70 -8.88 -0.81
C LEU A 373 -0.71 -9.49 0.19
N ARG A 374 0.03 -8.64 0.91
CA ARG A 374 0.90 -9.08 2.00
C ARG A 374 0.15 -9.14 3.32
N VAL A 375 0.60 -10.01 4.22
CA VAL A 375 -0.07 -10.24 5.52
C VAL A 375 -0.10 -8.98 6.40
N ASP A 376 0.93 -8.13 6.32
CA ASP A 376 1.02 -6.87 7.03
C ASP A 376 0.08 -5.78 6.47
N GLU A 377 -0.40 -5.95 5.24
CA GLU A 377 -1.33 -5.05 4.55
C GLU A 377 -2.80 -5.48 4.73
N LEU A 378 -3.04 -6.70 5.20
CA LEU A 378 -4.37 -7.28 5.37
C LEU A 378 -5.31 -6.42 6.22
N GLY A 379 -4.77 -5.74 7.24
CA GLY A 379 -5.56 -4.86 8.09
C GLY A 379 -6.17 -3.69 7.32
N GLN A 380 -5.37 -3.03 6.49
CA GLN A 380 -5.83 -1.94 5.62
C GLN A 380 -6.81 -2.44 4.58
N PHE A 381 -6.55 -3.61 3.98
CA PHE A 381 -7.44 -4.23 3.01
C PHE A 381 -8.85 -4.48 3.58
N VAL A 382 -8.95 -5.03 4.80
CA VAL A 382 -10.24 -5.23 5.48
C VAL A 382 -10.91 -3.90 5.79
N GLU A 383 -10.16 -2.91 6.28
CA GLU A 383 -10.73 -1.59 6.61
C GLU A 383 -11.30 -0.86 5.40
N GLU A 384 -10.65 -0.98 4.24
CA GLU A 384 -11.17 -0.42 2.98
C GLU A 384 -12.44 -1.14 2.55
N LEU A 385 -12.51 -2.47 2.65
CA LEU A 385 -13.74 -3.23 2.35
C LEU A 385 -14.91 -2.88 3.29
N GLU A 386 -14.65 -2.53 4.54
CA GLU A 386 -15.69 -2.05 5.47
C GLU A 386 -16.25 -0.67 5.07
N ALA A 387 -15.44 0.14 4.37
CA ALA A 387 -15.77 1.48 3.90
C ALA A 387 -16.43 1.51 2.51
N VAL A 388 -16.22 0.47 1.68
CA VAL A 388 -16.87 0.36 0.36
C VAL A 388 -18.38 0.26 0.51
N SER A 389 -19.09 1.28 0.02
CA SER A 389 -20.55 1.33 -0.07
C SER A 389 -20.99 1.24 -1.53
N ASP A 390 -21.60 0.11 -1.91
CA ASP A 390 -22.06 -0.21 -3.26
C ASP A 390 -23.45 0.42 -3.53
N SER A 391 -23.45 1.75 -3.54
CA SER A 391 -24.65 2.59 -3.39
C SER A 391 -25.72 2.37 -4.46
N LEU A 392 -26.83 1.71 -4.08
CA LEU A 392 -28.21 2.09 -4.41
C LEU A 392 -29.13 1.61 -3.27
N GLN A 393 -29.89 2.52 -2.64
CA GLN A 393 -30.92 2.14 -1.67
C GLN A 393 -32.00 1.28 -2.35
N VAL A 394 -32.20 0.05 -1.87
CA VAL A 394 -33.31 -0.80 -2.30
C VAL A 394 -34.57 -0.30 -1.57
N PRO A 395 -35.71 -0.15 -2.26
CA PRO A 395 -36.96 0.24 -1.64
C PRO A 395 -37.59 -0.93 -0.87
N GLU A 396 -36.95 -1.41 0.20
CA GLU A 396 -37.55 -2.38 1.15
C GLU A 396 -36.73 -2.60 2.44
N GLY A 397 -36.24 -1.53 3.07
CA GLY A 397 -35.85 -1.50 4.51
C GLY A 397 -34.77 -2.47 5.04
N THR A 398 -34.28 -3.43 4.24
CA THR A 398 -33.28 -4.43 4.62
C THR A 398 -31.89 -3.96 4.22
N PRO A 399 -30.86 -4.16 5.08
CA PRO A 399 -29.49 -3.86 4.70
C PRO A 399 -29.02 -4.79 3.58
N GLN A 400 -28.35 -4.23 2.57
CA GLN A 400 -27.64 -5.02 1.57
C GLN A 400 -26.44 -5.74 2.19
N VAL A 401 -26.00 -6.83 1.55
CA VAL A 401 -24.80 -7.57 1.96
C VAL A 401 -23.55 -6.69 1.73
N PRO A 402 -22.80 -6.32 2.79
CA PRO A 402 -21.60 -5.49 2.67
C PRO A 402 -20.54 -6.12 1.77
N ALA A 403 -19.69 -5.28 1.17
CA ALA A 403 -18.58 -5.70 0.30
C ALA A 403 -17.69 -6.75 0.97
N LEU A 404 -17.36 -6.55 2.25
CA LEU A 404 -16.57 -7.49 3.04
C LEU A 404 -17.20 -8.89 3.14
N LEU A 405 -18.51 -8.98 3.40
CA LEU A 405 -19.19 -10.27 3.51
C LEU A 405 -19.24 -10.97 2.15
N ARG A 406 -19.49 -10.22 1.07
CA ARG A 406 -19.42 -10.76 -0.29
C ARG A 406 -18.05 -11.37 -0.57
N LEU A 407 -16.97 -10.65 -0.30
CA LEU A 407 -15.60 -11.16 -0.48
C LEU A 407 -15.36 -12.43 0.33
N VAL A 408 -15.75 -12.45 1.62
CA VAL A 408 -15.53 -13.61 2.49
C VAL A 408 -16.24 -14.86 1.96
N GLU A 409 -17.44 -14.73 1.38
CA GLU A 409 -18.13 -15.86 0.76
C GLU A 409 -17.41 -16.39 -0.50
N TYR A 410 -16.80 -15.50 -1.29
CA TYR A 410 -15.95 -15.88 -2.43
C TYR A 410 -14.69 -16.62 -1.96
N VAL A 411 -13.99 -16.08 -0.97
CA VAL A 411 -12.81 -16.74 -0.38
C VAL A 411 -13.19 -18.10 0.19
N ALA A 412 -14.30 -18.21 0.92
CA ALA A 412 -14.80 -19.47 1.46
C ALA A 412 -15.13 -20.49 0.35
N ALA A 413 -15.68 -20.05 -0.79
CA ALA A 413 -15.95 -20.94 -1.92
C ALA A 413 -14.67 -21.47 -2.58
N ALA A 414 -13.58 -20.67 -2.62
CA ALA A 414 -12.31 -21.08 -3.20
C ALA A 414 -11.49 -22.04 -2.33
N VAL A 415 -11.40 -21.82 -1.02
CA VAL A 415 -10.55 -22.63 -0.13
C VAL A 415 -11.15 -23.99 0.22
N GLY A 416 -12.48 -24.10 0.28
CA GLY A 416 -13.18 -25.33 0.66
C GLY A 416 -12.86 -25.84 2.09
N GLY A 417 -13.28 -27.07 2.40
CA GLY A 417 -12.93 -27.76 3.64
C GLY A 417 -13.38 -27.06 4.94
N GLU A 418 -12.57 -27.22 6.00
CA GLU A 418 -12.82 -26.67 7.33
C GLU A 418 -12.71 -25.13 7.35
N GLN A 419 -11.71 -24.56 6.68
CA GLN A 419 -11.53 -23.11 6.57
C GLN A 419 -12.76 -22.43 5.95
N ALA A 420 -13.36 -23.01 4.92
CA ALA A 420 -14.59 -22.50 4.33
C ALA A 420 -15.78 -22.52 5.31
N ALA A 421 -15.87 -23.55 6.16
CA ALA A 421 -16.91 -23.63 7.18
C ALA A 421 -16.74 -22.54 8.24
N GLU A 422 -15.52 -22.30 8.70
CA GLU A 422 -15.22 -21.23 9.67
C GLU A 422 -15.53 -19.84 9.11
N LEU A 423 -15.18 -19.56 7.85
CA LEU A 423 -15.49 -18.30 7.17
C LEU A 423 -17.00 -18.08 7.01
N ARG A 424 -17.75 -19.13 6.64
CA ARG A 424 -19.22 -19.06 6.49
C ARG A 424 -19.95 -18.92 7.82
N GLU A 425 -19.43 -19.54 8.87
CA GLU A 425 -19.96 -19.37 10.22
C GLU A 425 -19.70 -17.94 10.71
N TRP A 426 -18.49 -17.42 10.45
CA TRP A 426 -18.16 -16.03 10.73
C TRP A 426 -19.08 -15.05 9.98
N SER A 427 -19.28 -15.23 8.66
CA SER A 427 -20.14 -14.34 7.87
C SER A 427 -21.60 -14.40 8.30
N ALA A 428 -22.10 -15.58 8.67
CA ALA A 428 -23.46 -15.76 9.19
C ALA A 428 -23.69 -15.02 10.51
N ARG A 429 -22.72 -15.07 11.44
CA ARG A 429 -22.79 -14.31 12.70
C ARG A 429 -22.83 -12.80 12.48
N VAL A 430 -21.95 -12.28 11.60
CA VAL A 430 -21.95 -10.84 11.27
C VAL A 430 -23.26 -10.45 10.59
N ALA A 431 -23.78 -11.29 9.70
CA ALA A 431 -25.06 -11.05 9.02
C ALA A 431 -26.24 -10.98 9.99
N ASP A 432 -26.36 -11.93 10.92
CA ASP A 432 -27.42 -11.95 11.93
C ASP A 432 -27.37 -10.69 12.81
N ARG A 433 -26.18 -10.36 13.33
CA ARG A 433 -25.99 -9.16 14.18
C ARG A 433 -26.34 -7.87 13.45
N THR A 434 -25.98 -7.76 12.18
CA THR A 434 -26.22 -6.55 11.39
C THR A 434 -27.61 -6.52 10.75
N GLY A 435 -28.45 -7.54 10.98
CA GLY A 435 -29.81 -7.60 10.47
C GLY A 435 -29.90 -7.87 8.96
N ILE A 436 -28.89 -8.50 8.38
CA ILE A 436 -28.89 -8.93 6.97
C ILE A 436 -29.73 -10.20 6.86
N HIS A 437 -30.68 -10.20 5.91
CA HIS A 437 -31.55 -11.35 5.72
C HIS A 437 -30.78 -12.57 5.20
N PRO A 438 -31.00 -13.79 5.74
CA PRO A 438 -30.28 -15.00 5.34
C PRO A 438 -30.31 -15.26 3.83
N THR A 439 -31.47 -15.05 3.18
CA THR A 439 -31.63 -15.21 1.73
C THR A 439 -30.70 -14.32 0.92
N ALA A 440 -30.44 -13.08 1.36
CA ALA A 440 -29.53 -12.17 0.66
C ALA A 440 -28.08 -12.68 0.72
N LEU A 441 -27.68 -13.28 1.84
CA LEU A 441 -26.37 -13.90 2.01
C LEU A 441 -26.26 -15.19 1.17
N ASP A 442 -27.32 -16.00 1.14
CA ASP A 442 -27.37 -17.25 0.36
C ASP A 442 -27.29 -17.02 -1.16
N GLU A 443 -27.86 -15.93 -1.67
CA GLU A 443 -27.65 -15.52 -3.06
C GLU A 443 -26.17 -15.27 -3.37
N ARG A 444 -25.46 -14.57 -2.48
CA ARG A 444 -24.03 -14.28 -2.64
C ARG A 444 -23.18 -15.55 -2.53
N ARG A 445 -23.56 -16.49 -1.67
CA ARG A 445 -22.97 -17.83 -1.62
C ARG A 445 -23.13 -18.59 -2.93
N ALA A 446 -24.31 -18.52 -3.55
CA ALA A 446 -24.54 -19.15 -4.84
C ALA A 446 -23.68 -18.53 -5.95
N ASP A 447 -23.51 -17.20 -5.96
CA ASP A 447 -22.58 -16.49 -6.85
C ASP A 447 -21.13 -16.96 -6.65
N ALA A 448 -20.68 -17.00 -5.39
CA ALA A 448 -19.34 -17.44 -5.00
C ALA A 448 -19.03 -18.89 -5.40
N VAL A 449 -19.96 -19.82 -5.18
CA VAL A 449 -19.82 -21.23 -5.60
C VAL A 449 -19.74 -21.33 -7.12
N ARG A 450 -20.55 -20.56 -7.85
CA ARG A 450 -20.46 -20.52 -9.32
C ARG A 450 -19.08 -20.03 -9.77
N TRP A 451 -18.54 -18.99 -9.13
CA TRP A 451 -17.21 -18.48 -9.46
C TRP A 451 -16.11 -19.51 -9.15
N ALA A 452 -16.10 -20.11 -7.97
CA ALA A 452 -15.08 -21.09 -7.59
C ALA A 452 -15.13 -22.38 -8.44
N ALA A 453 -16.29 -22.74 -8.99
CA ALA A 453 -16.44 -23.85 -9.91
C ALA A 453 -15.99 -23.54 -11.35
N ARG A 454 -15.72 -22.26 -11.70
CA ARG A 454 -15.23 -21.90 -13.04
C ARG A 454 -13.80 -22.42 -13.19
N GLN A 455 -13.55 -23.09 -14.30
CA GLN A 455 -12.19 -23.31 -14.80
C GLN A 455 -11.91 -22.20 -15.81
N PRO A 456 -11.16 -21.14 -15.44
CA PRO A 456 -10.84 -20.08 -16.39
C PRO A 456 -10.05 -20.67 -17.55
N SER A 457 -10.35 -20.22 -18.77
CA SER A 457 -9.50 -20.54 -19.92
C SER A 457 -8.10 -19.97 -19.66
N PRO A 458 -7.01 -20.64 -20.06
CA PRO A 458 -5.66 -20.13 -19.78
C PRO A 458 -5.47 -18.70 -20.29
N VAL A 459 -4.75 -17.91 -19.52
CA VAL A 459 -4.37 -16.55 -19.92
C VAL A 459 -3.51 -16.63 -21.17
N SER A 460 -3.97 -15.95 -22.21
CA SER A 460 -3.21 -15.79 -23.45
C SER A 460 -2.34 -14.55 -23.41
N ARG A 461 -2.84 -13.46 -22.80
CA ARG A 461 -2.15 -12.17 -22.74
C ARG A 461 -2.43 -11.36 -21.48
N VAL A 462 -1.45 -10.55 -21.13
CA VAL A 462 -1.61 -9.39 -20.25
C VAL A 462 -1.55 -8.14 -21.13
N VAL A 463 -2.52 -7.25 -21.00
CA VAL A 463 -2.65 -6.03 -21.80
C VAL A 463 -2.41 -4.83 -20.89
N LEU A 464 -1.36 -4.06 -21.16
CA LEU A 464 -1.03 -2.81 -20.47
C LEU A 464 -1.48 -1.63 -21.34
N GLU A 465 -2.54 -0.94 -20.95
CA GLU A 465 -2.98 0.31 -21.56
C GLU A 465 -2.24 1.48 -20.91
N LEU A 466 -1.57 2.30 -21.73
CA LEU A 466 -0.88 3.52 -21.30
C LEU A 466 -1.52 4.76 -21.90
N THR A 467 -1.77 5.76 -21.06
CA THR A 467 -2.23 7.08 -21.49
C THR A 467 -1.33 8.16 -20.90
N GLY A 468 -0.87 9.10 -21.73
CA GLY A 468 0.01 10.19 -21.30
C GLY A 468 -0.67 11.12 -20.30
N GLY A 469 0.04 11.51 -19.23
CA GLY A 469 -0.42 12.53 -18.29
C GLY A 469 -0.58 13.91 -18.94
N GLN A 470 -1.43 14.77 -18.37
CA GLN A 470 -1.72 16.11 -18.93
C GLN A 470 -0.53 17.09 -18.89
N ALA A 471 0.62 16.73 -18.30
CA ALA A 471 1.79 17.59 -18.13
C ALA A 471 3.07 16.98 -18.76
N PRO A 472 3.77 17.71 -19.65
CA PRO A 472 4.89 17.18 -20.44
C PRO A 472 6.23 17.02 -19.71
N SER A 473 6.35 17.35 -18.42
CA SER A 473 7.65 17.42 -17.73
C SER A 473 8.01 16.27 -16.78
N ASP A 474 7.06 15.39 -16.46
CA ASP A 474 7.22 14.47 -15.31
C ASP A 474 7.29 12.97 -15.67
N GLU A 475 7.26 12.59 -16.96
CA GLU A 475 7.25 11.18 -17.42
C GLU A 475 6.28 10.27 -16.64
N ARG A 476 5.09 10.78 -16.28
CA ARG A 476 4.06 9.99 -15.59
C ARG A 476 2.93 9.61 -16.52
N TYR A 477 2.44 8.39 -16.34
CA TYR A 477 1.40 7.80 -17.16
C TYR A 477 0.27 7.26 -16.29
N ILE A 478 -0.94 7.31 -16.83
CA ILE A 478 -2.06 6.56 -16.29
C ILE A 478 -2.06 5.19 -16.97
N CYS A 479 -2.06 4.12 -16.17
CA CYS A 479 -2.05 2.75 -16.66
C CYS A 479 -3.30 1.96 -16.27
N ARG A 480 -3.69 1.04 -17.14
CA ARG A 480 -4.73 0.05 -16.88
C ARG A 480 -4.24 -1.31 -17.36
N ILE A 481 -4.45 -2.36 -16.55
CA ILE A 481 -3.98 -3.70 -16.87
C ILE A 481 -5.17 -4.66 -17.00
N LEU A 482 -5.27 -5.32 -18.14
CA LEU A 482 -6.27 -6.35 -18.41
C LEU A 482 -5.61 -7.69 -18.67
N VAL A 483 -6.32 -8.77 -18.39
CA VAL A 483 -5.94 -10.13 -18.74
C VAL A 483 -6.89 -10.65 -19.79
N ALA A 484 -6.36 -11.18 -20.89
CA ALA A 484 -7.12 -11.80 -21.96
C ALA A 484 -6.90 -13.31 -21.99
N HIS A 485 -7.98 -14.07 -21.94
CA HIS A 485 -7.97 -15.53 -21.94
C HIS A 485 -8.07 -16.09 -23.36
N LYS A 486 -7.69 -17.36 -23.55
CA LYS A 486 -7.74 -18.02 -24.87
C LYS A 486 -9.15 -18.16 -25.46
N ASP A 487 -10.19 -18.08 -24.63
CA ASP A 487 -11.59 -18.08 -25.06
C ASP A 487 -12.10 -16.71 -25.51
N GLY A 488 -11.24 -15.68 -25.47
CA GLY A 488 -11.56 -14.30 -25.84
C GLY A 488 -12.15 -13.47 -24.69
N THR A 489 -12.35 -14.04 -23.51
CA THR A 489 -12.79 -13.28 -22.33
C THR A 489 -11.68 -12.37 -21.82
N GLN A 490 -12.07 -11.23 -21.24
CA GLN A 490 -11.14 -10.24 -20.69
C GLN A 490 -11.56 -9.85 -19.27
N VAL A 491 -10.58 -9.71 -18.39
CA VAL A 491 -10.76 -9.31 -16.98
C VAL A 491 -9.86 -8.13 -16.68
N LEU A 492 -10.42 -7.11 -16.05
CA LEU A 492 -9.66 -5.95 -15.57
C LEU A 492 -8.94 -6.33 -14.27
N LEU A 493 -7.61 -6.34 -14.26
CA LEU A 493 -6.81 -6.59 -13.06
C LEU A 493 -6.50 -5.32 -12.29
N HIS A 494 -6.12 -4.24 -12.99
CA HIS A 494 -5.69 -3.01 -12.37
C HIS A 494 -6.28 -1.79 -13.09
N GLU A 495 -6.84 -0.85 -12.32
CA GLU A 495 -7.39 0.40 -12.83
C GLU A 495 -6.99 1.57 -11.95
N SER A 496 -5.96 2.32 -12.35
CA SER A 496 -5.54 3.54 -11.66
C SER A 496 -5.96 4.76 -12.49
N ARG A 497 -7.26 5.08 -12.50
CA ARG A 497 -7.84 6.14 -13.36
C ARG A 497 -7.47 7.57 -12.97
N THR A 498 -6.91 7.78 -11.78
CA THR A 498 -6.77 9.12 -11.19
C THR A 498 -5.35 9.46 -10.77
N VAL A 499 -4.45 8.49 -10.68
CA VAL A 499 -3.08 8.67 -10.19
C VAL A 499 -2.09 8.35 -11.29
N ALA A 500 -1.28 9.33 -11.68
CA ALA A 500 -0.22 9.12 -12.66
C ALA A 500 0.99 8.46 -12.00
N LYS A 501 1.46 7.35 -12.57
CA LYS A 501 2.58 6.53 -12.09
C LYS A 501 3.83 6.75 -12.95
N THR A 502 5.00 6.61 -12.34
CA THR A 502 6.31 6.61 -13.01
C THR A 502 6.51 5.32 -13.81
N PRO A 503 7.47 5.27 -14.76
CA PRO A 503 7.83 4.06 -15.50
C PRO A 503 8.13 2.86 -14.58
N GLU A 504 8.86 3.08 -13.49
CA GLU A 504 9.25 2.06 -12.52
C GLU A 504 8.02 1.51 -11.78
N GLU A 505 7.13 2.39 -11.31
CA GLU A 505 5.88 1.98 -10.64
C GLU A 505 4.98 1.15 -11.58
N ILE A 506 4.89 1.52 -12.86
CA ILE A 506 4.11 0.78 -13.85
C ILE A 506 4.75 -0.57 -14.15
N ALA A 507 6.08 -0.63 -14.22
CA ALA A 507 6.81 -1.87 -14.42
C ALA A 507 6.59 -2.86 -13.27
N VAL A 508 6.53 -2.37 -12.01
CA VAL A 508 6.13 -3.17 -10.84
C VAL A 508 4.72 -3.70 -11.00
N CYS A 509 3.74 -2.86 -11.32
CA CYS A 509 2.36 -3.30 -11.52
C CYS A 509 2.23 -4.34 -12.64
N LEU A 510 3.00 -4.21 -13.72
CA LEU A 510 3.01 -5.19 -14.81
C LEU A 510 3.60 -6.53 -14.37
N ARG A 511 4.74 -6.54 -13.68
CA ARG A 511 5.36 -7.77 -13.14
C ARG A 511 4.36 -8.51 -12.24
N GLU A 512 3.77 -7.79 -11.29
CA GLU A 512 2.77 -8.34 -10.38
C GLU A 512 1.53 -8.89 -11.11
N ALA A 513 1.14 -8.31 -12.24
CA ALA A 513 0.04 -8.80 -13.06
C ALA A 513 0.40 -10.04 -13.88
N VAL A 514 1.62 -10.11 -14.40
CA VAL A 514 2.11 -11.30 -15.12
C VAL A 514 2.28 -12.47 -14.17
N ASP A 515 2.86 -12.26 -13.00
CA ASP A 515 3.04 -13.29 -11.98
C ASP A 515 1.67 -13.83 -11.51
N SER A 516 0.72 -12.94 -11.23
CA SER A 516 -0.65 -13.35 -10.88
C SER A 516 -1.35 -14.12 -11.99
N ALA A 517 -1.08 -13.80 -13.26
CA ALA A 517 -1.64 -14.52 -14.39
C ALA A 517 -0.94 -15.86 -14.63
N ALA A 518 0.34 -15.99 -14.28
CA ALA A 518 1.09 -17.24 -14.30
C ALA A 518 0.59 -18.23 -13.23
N ASP A 519 0.16 -17.71 -12.08
CA ASP A 519 -0.37 -18.50 -10.96
C ASP A 519 -1.84 -18.93 -11.13
N GLU A 520 -2.51 -18.55 -12.23
CA GLU A 520 -3.89 -18.94 -12.50
C GLU A 520 -4.02 -20.48 -12.67
N PRO A 521 -5.01 -21.13 -12.02
CA PRO A 521 -5.22 -22.57 -12.16
C PRO A 521 -5.43 -22.97 -13.64
N GLY A 522 -4.59 -23.90 -14.12
CA GLY A 522 -4.66 -24.39 -15.51
C GLY A 522 -3.76 -23.64 -16.50
N GLN A 523 -3.01 -22.62 -16.06
CA GLN A 523 -2.06 -21.90 -16.92
C GLN A 523 -0.89 -22.78 -17.38
N GLY A 524 -0.38 -23.66 -16.50
CA GLY A 524 0.84 -24.44 -16.72
C GLY A 524 2.10 -23.57 -16.75
N ASP A 525 3.16 -24.02 -17.42
CA ASP A 525 4.45 -23.32 -17.45
C ASP A 525 4.52 -22.14 -18.46
N HIS A 526 3.37 -21.71 -19.02
CA HIS A 526 3.37 -20.67 -20.06
C HIS A 526 3.27 -19.26 -19.48
N VAL A 527 4.35 -18.48 -19.63
CA VAL A 527 4.34 -17.05 -19.32
C VAL A 527 3.42 -16.30 -20.31
N PRO A 528 2.43 -15.54 -19.82
CA PRO A 528 1.57 -14.73 -20.68
C PRO A 528 2.34 -13.75 -21.58
N TRP A 529 1.84 -13.54 -22.81
CA TRP A 529 2.38 -12.51 -23.69
C TRP A 529 1.86 -11.12 -23.25
N VAL A 530 2.76 -10.17 -23.04
CA VAL A 530 2.41 -8.77 -22.76
C VAL A 530 2.16 -7.95 -24.03
N THR A 531 0.99 -7.32 -24.16
CA THR A 531 0.72 -6.32 -25.20
C THR A 531 0.57 -4.95 -24.56
N VAL A 532 1.40 -3.99 -24.96
CA VAL A 532 1.32 -2.61 -24.50
C VAL A 532 0.53 -1.79 -25.52
N LEU A 533 -0.63 -1.27 -25.10
CA LEU A 533 -1.44 -0.35 -25.89
C LEU A 533 -0.98 1.07 -25.61
N VAL A 534 -0.55 1.74 -26.68
CA VAL A 534 -0.07 3.12 -26.65
C VAL A 534 -0.85 3.97 -27.65
N ASP A 535 -0.93 5.26 -27.39
CA ASP A 535 -1.34 6.23 -28.40
C ASP A 535 -0.23 6.42 -29.46
N ARG A 536 -0.53 7.24 -30.48
CA ARG A 536 0.43 7.54 -31.55
C ARG A 536 1.75 8.11 -31.04
N GLN A 537 1.70 8.95 -30.00
CA GLN A 537 2.91 9.51 -29.41
C GLN A 537 3.66 8.41 -28.67
N GLY A 538 2.98 7.52 -27.94
CA GLY A 538 3.61 6.47 -27.14
C GLY A 538 4.40 5.41 -27.94
N LEU A 539 4.32 5.36 -29.28
CA LEU A 539 5.10 4.44 -30.12
C LEU A 539 6.62 4.58 -29.98
N HIS A 540 7.14 5.71 -29.50
CA HIS A 540 8.57 5.89 -29.25
C HIS A 540 9.01 5.53 -27.83
N LEU A 541 8.08 5.20 -26.94
CA LEU A 541 8.40 4.92 -25.54
C LEU A 541 9.26 3.67 -25.41
N ALA A 542 10.23 3.76 -24.52
CA ALA A 542 11.16 2.71 -24.15
C ALA A 542 10.54 1.72 -23.15
N VAL A 543 9.27 1.32 -23.35
CA VAL A 543 8.55 0.50 -22.35
C VAL A 543 9.30 -0.80 -22.07
N ASP A 544 9.96 -1.37 -23.08
CA ASP A 544 10.78 -2.57 -22.94
C ASP A 544 12.01 -2.41 -22.03
N GLU A 545 12.44 -1.18 -21.76
CA GLU A 545 13.57 -0.86 -20.88
C GLU A 545 13.14 -0.42 -19.48
N TRP A 546 11.84 -0.31 -19.19
CA TRP A 546 11.36 0.05 -17.85
C TRP A 546 11.71 -1.06 -16.84
N ASN A 547 12.21 -0.68 -15.66
CA ASN A 547 12.78 -1.61 -14.70
C ASN A 547 11.99 -1.57 -13.38
N PRO A 548 11.38 -2.68 -12.94
CA PRO A 548 10.67 -2.76 -11.65
C PRO A 548 11.60 -2.79 -10.43
N GLY A 549 12.92 -2.86 -10.65
CA GLY A 549 13.91 -3.16 -9.62
C GLY A 549 14.04 -4.67 -9.36
N ALA A 550 14.95 -5.01 -8.44
CA ALA A 550 15.20 -6.39 -8.05
C ALA A 550 13.99 -6.93 -7.26
N PRO A 551 13.44 -8.11 -7.61
CA PRO A 551 12.28 -8.65 -6.89
C PRO A 551 12.66 -9.12 -5.47
N ASN A 552 13.92 -9.47 -5.23
CA ASN A 552 14.47 -9.83 -3.93
C ASN A 552 16.02 -9.73 -3.95
N ASP A 553 16.66 -9.96 -2.80
CA ASP A 553 18.11 -9.86 -2.63
C ASP A 553 18.93 -10.88 -3.45
N PHE A 554 18.29 -11.88 -4.04
CA PHE A 554 18.95 -12.97 -4.77
C PHE A 554 18.83 -12.86 -6.29
N VAL A 555 17.83 -12.13 -6.78
CA VAL A 555 17.53 -12.00 -8.22
C VAL A 555 17.86 -10.58 -8.65
N PRO A 556 18.77 -10.40 -9.63
CA PRO A 556 19.13 -9.07 -10.10
C PRO A 556 17.93 -8.38 -10.77
N ASP A 557 17.94 -7.06 -10.77
CA ASP A 557 16.97 -6.27 -11.48
C ASP A 557 17.12 -6.47 -13.00
N ARG A 558 15.98 -6.49 -13.70
CA ARG A 558 15.91 -6.67 -15.15
C ARG A 558 14.79 -5.81 -15.71
N PRO A 559 14.98 -5.19 -16.89
CA PRO A 559 13.92 -4.47 -17.55
C PRO A 559 12.86 -5.43 -18.10
N ILE A 560 11.61 -4.97 -18.14
CA ILE A 560 10.45 -5.82 -18.44
C ILE A 560 10.49 -6.44 -19.83
N GLY A 561 11.15 -5.82 -20.82
CA GLY A 561 11.30 -6.37 -22.17
C GLY A 561 12.31 -7.51 -22.31
N ALA A 562 13.15 -7.71 -21.29
CA ALA A 562 14.05 -8.86 -21.16
C ALA A 562 13.52 -9.93 -20.20
N GLU A 563 12.50 -9.60 -19.41
CA GLU A 563 11.80 -10.52 -18.52
C GLU A 563 10.61 -11.19 -19.22
N TYR A 564 9.88 -10.43 -20.05
CA TYR A 564 8.65 -10.87 -20.70
C TYR A 564 8.65 -10.71 -22.22
N ARG A 565 7.99 -11.65 -22.90
CA ARG A 565 7.65 -11.52 -24.31
C ARG A 565 6.62 -10.42 -24.50
N MET A 566 7.04 -9.29 -25.08
CA MET A 566 6.19 -8.11 -25.19
C MET A 566 6.18 -7.43 -26.56
N THR A 567 5.04 -6.82 -26.90
CA THR A 567 4.82 -6.09 -28.16
C THR A 567 3.99 -4.83 -27.94
N LEU A 568 4.18 -3.84 -28.81
CA LEU A 568 3.38 -2.62 -28.86
C LEU A 568 2.15 -2.81 -29.78
N SER A 569 1.10 -2.03 -29.54
CA SER A 569 -0.06 -1.93 -30.41
C SER A 569 -0.65 -0.51 -30.31
N CYS A 570 -1.10 0.06 -31.43
CA CYS A 570 -1.61 1.44 -31.50
C CYS A 570 -3.06 1.46 -32.01
N PRO A 571 -4.04 1.16 -31.14
CA PRO A 571 -5.44 1.05 -31.55
C PRO A 571 -6.03 2.36 -32.09
N ASP A 572 -5.49 3.51 -31.68
CA ASP A 572 -5.92 4.85 -32.13
C ASP A 572 -5.88 5.02 -33.65
N MET A 573 -4.98 4.31 -34.34
CA MET A 573 -4.87 4.38 -35.79
C MET A 573 -6.14 3.90 -36.50
N SER A 574 -6.88 2.94 -35.92
CA SER A 574 -8.16 2.47 -36.44
C SER A 574 -9.26 3.54 -36.34
N ALA A 575 -9.21 4.40 -35.32
CA ALA A 575 -10.13 5.52 -35.20
C ALA A 575 -9.80 6.67 -36.18
N LEU A 576 -8.51 6.85 -36.48
CA LEU A 576 -8.02 7.94 -37.34
C LEU A 576 -8.10 7.64 -38.85
N VAL A 577 -7.98 6.37 -39.26
CA VAL A 577 -7.84 5.99 -40.68
C VAL A 577 -8.96 5.03 -41.12
N PRO A 578 -10.01 5.54 -41.80
CA PRO A 578 -11.07 4.70 -42.35
C PRO A 578 -10.52 3.64 -43.32
N GLY A 579 -10.91 2.38 -43.13
CA GLY A 579 -10.51 1.27 -44.00
C GLY A 579 -9.22 0.55 -43.59
N ARG A 580 -8.44 1.10 -42.64
CA ARG A 580 -7.24 0.45 -42.08
C ARG A 580 -7.50 -0.99 -41.65
N ASP A 581 -8.53 -1.22 -40.83
CA ASP A 581 -8.85 -2.55 -40.30
C ASP A 581 -9.18 -3.56 -41.42
N ARG A 582 -9.73 -3.08 -42.54
CA ARG A 582 -9.99 -3.93 -43.71
C ARG A 582 -8.68 -4.35 -44.37
N ASP A 583 -7.73 -3.42 -44.50
CA ASP A 583 -6.42 -3.70 -45.07
C ASP A 583 -5.60 -4.63 -44.17
N GLN A 584 -5.67 -4.44 -42.85
CA GLN A 584 -5.05 -5.30 -41.87
C GLN A 584 -5.59 -6.73 -41.93
N ARG A 585 -6.93 -6.91 -41.89
CA ARG A 585 -7.55 -8.22 -42.06
C ARG A 585 -7.17 -8.88 -43.39
N ARG A 586 -7.07 -8.10 -44.49
CA ARG A 586 -6.61 -8.63 -45.78
C ARG A 586 -5.18 -9.17 -45.67
N ARG A 587 -4.26 -8.40 -45.08
CA ARG A 587 -2.86 -8.81 -44.93
C ARG A 587 -2.76 -10.11 -44.11
N TRP A 588 -3.42 -10.21 -42.96
CA TRP A 588 -3.45 -11.44 -42.15
C TRP A 588 -3.95 -12.67 -42.94
N ARG A 589 -4.98 -12.50 -43.78
CA ARG A 589 -5.57 -13.59 -44.60
C ARG A 589 -4.78 -13.94 -45.86
N SER A 590 -3.76 -13.17 -46.23
CA SER A 590 -3.04 -13.34 -47.49
C SER A 590 -2.25 -14.65 -47.58
N GLY A 591 -1.89 -15.24 -46.43
CA GLY A 591 -1.26 -16.56 -46.32
C GLY A 591 0.19 -16.66 -46.80
N HIS A 592 0.65 -15.84 -47.74
CA HIS A 592 2.01 -15.87 -48.32
C HIS A 592 2.63 -14.46 -48.41
N PRO A 593 2.89 -13.79 -47.27
CA PRO A 593 3.40 -12.42 -47.27
C PRO A 593 4.88 -12.37 -47.63
N THR A 594 5.25 -11.54 -48.62
CA THR A 594 6.65 -11.11 -48.76
C THR A 594 6.88 -9.94 -47.79
N PRO A 595 7.78 -10.06 -46.79
CA PRO A 595 8.08 -8.96 -45.87
C PRO A 595 8.76 -7.81 -46.63
N LEU A 596 8.48 -6.58 -46.22
CA LEU A 596 9.14 -5.39 -46.77
C LEU A 596 10.23 -4.91 -45.82
N VAL A 597 11.46 -4.77 -46.30
CA VAL A 597 12.56 -4.14 -45.56
C VAL A 597 12.83 -2.77 -46.17
N THR A 598 12.76 -1.70 -45.38
CA THR A 598 12.99 -0.36 -45.92
C THR A 598 14.48 -0.12 -46.16
N ASP A 599 14.79 0.45 -47.31
CA ASP A 599 16.10 0.94 -47.70
C ASP A 599 16.01 2.41 -48.11
N GLN A 600 17.08 2.96 -48.67
CA GLN A 600 17.10 4.34 -49.17
C GLN A 600 16.09 4.59 -50.32
N LYS A 601 15.59 3.55 -51.00
CA LYS A 601 14.58 3.67 -52.05
C LYS A 601 13.16 3.77 -51.49
N CYS A 602 12.98 3.40 -50.22
CA CYS A 602 11.74 3.51 -49.45
C CYS A 602 11.87 4.54 -48.31
N ALA A 603 12.57 5.66 -48.54
CA ALA A 603 12.90 6.63 -47.51
C ALA A 603 11.79 7.64 -47.17
N THR A 604 10.77 7.77 -48.02
CA THR A 604 9.70 8.76 -47.86
C THR A 604 8.33 8.11 -47.77
N ASP A 605 7.38 8.79 -47.13
CA ASP A 605 5.99 8.37 -46.99
C ASP A 605 5.38 7.97 -48.34
N ARG A 606 5.64 8.75 -49.40
CA ARG A 606 5.16 8.47 -50.76
C ARG A 606 5.77 7.19 -51.36
N GLN A 607 7.07 6.97 -51.15
CA GLN A 607 7.74 5.77 -51.65
C GLN A 607 7.25 4.51 -50.92
N LEU A 608 7.16 4.57 -49.59
CA LEU A 608 6.64 3.49 -48.77
C LEU A 608 5.17 3.18 -49.12
N THR A 609 4.33 4.21 -49.24
CA THR A 609 2.94 4.05 -49.65
C THR A 609 2.84 3.38 -51.02
N ARG A 610 3.66 3.80 -51.98
CA ARG A 610 3.69 3.18 -53.31
C ARG A 610 4.10 1.71 -53.24
N ALA A 611 5.12 1.36 -52.47
CA ALA A 611 5.55 -0.03 -52.28
C ALA A 611 4.43 -0.88 -51.67
N LEU A 612 3.80 -0.39 -50.59
CA LEU A 612 2.69 -1.06 -49.89
C LEU A 612 1.37 -1.07 -50.67
N ALA A 613 1.23 -0.26 -51.73
CA ALA A 613 0.09 -0.30 -52.63
C ALA A 613 0.33 -1.19 -53.87
N THR A 614 1.59 -1.53 -54.17
CA THR A 614 1.96 -2.26 -55.39
C THR A 614 2.68 -3.57 -55.06
N SER A 615 4.00 -3.58 -55.05
CA SER A 615 4.82 -4.80 -54.90
C SER A 615 4.66 -5.52 -53.56
N HIS A 616 4.23 -4.82 -52.51
CA HIS A 616 4.11 -5.34 -51.14
C HIS A 616 2.69 -5.11 -50.57
N ARG A 617 1.67 -5.23 -51.44
CA ARG A 617 0.26 -4.99 -51.09
C ARG A 617 -0.25 -5.83 -49.91
N ASP A 618 0.24 -7.05 -49.80
CA ASP A 618 -0.18 -8.02 -48.80
C ASP A 618 0.93 -8.33 -47.78
N ALA A 619 1.97 -7.48 -47.72
CA ALA A 619 3.01 -7.59 -46.70
C ALA A 619 2.41 -7.48 -45.30
N ILE A 620 2.57 -8.53 -44.49
CA ILE A 620 2.16 -8.55 -43.07
C ILE A 620 3.21 -7.85 -42.21
N GLN A 621 4.48 -7.98 -42.60
CA GLN A 621 5.62 -7.50 -41.85
C GLN A 621 6.39 -6.41 -42.62
N VAL A 622 6.72 -5.33 -41.92
CA VAL A 622 7.68 -4.33 -42.39
C VAL A 622 8.82 -4.18 -41.38
N VAL A 623 10.07 -4.22 -41.85
CA VAL A 623 11.26 -3.88 -41.04
C VAL A 623 11.74 -2.49 -41.46
N ILE A 624 11.72 -1.54 -40.54
CA ILE A 624 12.06 -0.14 -40.82
C ILE A 624 13.50 0.16 -40.39
N HIS A 625 14.30 0.60 -41.37
CA HIS A 625 15.63 1.18 -41.21
C HIS A 625 15.67 2.63 -41.69
N GLY A 626 16.75 3.34 -41.35
CA GLY A 626 16.97 4.75 -41.69
C GLY A 626 17.02 5.65 -40.44
N PRO A 627 17.17 6.98 -40.59
CA PRO A 627 17.32 7.91 -39.47
C PRO A 627 16.08 8.03 -38.58
N ARG A 628 16.27 8.38 -37.29
CA ARG A 628 15.21 8.44 -36.26
C ARG A 628 13.94 9.17 -36.70
N GLU A 629 14.06 10.43 -37.15
CA GLU A 629 12.89 11.22 -37.60
C GLU A 629 12.12 10.56 -38.74
N GLN A 630 12.85 9.93 -39.65
CA GLN A 630 12.27 9.26 -40.80
C GLN A 630 11.58 7.96 -40.39
N ARG A 631 12.21 7.15 -39.53
CA ARG A 631 11.60 5.91 -39.02
C ARG A 631 10.28 6.16 -38.34
N MET A 632 10.19 7.21 -37.52
CA MET A 632 8.94 7.59 -36.83
C MET A 632 7.81 7.89 -37.82
N ARG A 633 8.08 8.64 -38.88
CA ARG A 633 7.09 8.90 -39.94
C ARG A 633 6.70 7.62 -40.70
N LEU A 634 7.69 6.80 -41.07
CA LEU A 634 7.43 5.55 -41.79
C LEU A 634 6.62 4.55 -40.95
N LEU A 635 6.84 4.50 -39.63
CA LEU A 635 6.08 3.69 -38.69
C LEU A 635 4.60 4.09 -38.71
N GLU A 636 4.30 5.39 -38.57
CA GLU A 636 2.92 5.89 -38.65
C GLU A 636 2.25 5.54 -39.99
N VAL A 637 2.98 5.67 -41.11
CA VAL A 637 2.48 5.31 -42.45
C VAL A 637 2.19 3.80 -42.56
N CYS A 638 3.08 2.94 -42.04
CA CYS A 638 2.85 1.49 -42.00
C CYS A 638 1.55 1.15 -41.28
N LEU A 639 1.36 1.70 -40.07
CA LEU A 639 0.18 1.43 -39.26
C LEU A 639 -1.09 2.02 -39.89
N ALA A 640 -1.02 3.21 -40.49
CA ALA A 640 -2.13 3.82 -41.22
C ALA A 640 -2.60 2.95 -42.41
N LEU A 641 -1.66 2.31 -43.12
CA LEU A 641 -1.92 1.41 -44.25
C LEU A 641 -2.22 -0.04 -43.83
N GLY A 642 -2.51 -0.24 -42.54
CA GLY A 642 -2.95 -1.49 -41.96
C GLY A 642 -1.88 -2.57 -41.88
N VAL A 643 -0.58 -2.23 -41.90
CA VAL A 643 0.50 -3.21 -41.68
C VAL A 643 0.46 -3.65 -40.21
N PRO A 644 0.20 -4.94 -39.90
CA PRO A 644 0.01 -5.41 -38.53
C PRO A 644 1.31 -5.66 -37.77
N VAL A 645 2.42 -5.93 -38.46
CA VAL A 645 3.71 -6.24 -37.82
C VAL A 645 4.78 -5.27 -38.31
N VAL A 646 5.33 -4.47 -37.41
CA VAL A 646 6.38 -3.49 -37.74
C VAL A 646 7.52 -3.61 -36.74
N LEU A 647 8.74 -3.83 -37.24
CA LEU A 647 9.95 -3.96 -36.44
C LEU A 647 10.92 -2.83 -36.79
N TRP A 648 11.54 -2.21 -35.79
CA TRP A 648 12.61 -1.23 -36.00
C TRP A 648 13.61 -1.25 -34.85
N ASP A 649 14.78 -0.67 -35.07
CA ASP A 649 15.76 -0.38 -34.01
C ASP A 649 15.56 1.06 -33.54
N ARG A 650 15.28 1.27 -32.25
CA ARG A 650 15.06 2.59 -31.66
C ARG A 650 16.34 3.43 -31.65
N GLU A 651 17.51 2.80 -31.54
CA GLU A 651 18.83 3.45 -31.42
C GLU A 651 19.61 3.52 -32.75
N ALA A 652 19.04 3.03 -33.86
CA ALA A 652 19.71 3.19 -35.15
C ALA A 652 19.86 4.68 -35.52
N GLU A 653 20.99 5.07 -36.09
CA GLU A 653 21.24 6.44 -36.57
C GLU A 653 20.91 6.60 -38.06
N GLY A 654 21.05 5.51 -38.83
CA GLY A 654 20.83 5.51 -40.26
C GLY A 654 20.52 4.12 -40.83
N TYR A 655 20.85 3.92 -42.11
CA TYR A 655 20.53 2.68 -42.84
C TYR A 655 21.61 1.61 -42.69
N GLU A 656 22.85 2.02 -42.47
CA GLU A 656 24.02 1.18 -42.16
C GLU A 656 23.82 0.31 -40.91
N ASP A 657 23.02 0.81 -39.97
CA ASP A 657 22.64 0.12 -38.74
C ASP A 657 21.66 -1.03 -38.95
N ALA A 658 21.13 -1.22 -40.16
CA ALA A 658 20.29 -2.38 -40.49
C ALA A 658 20.97 -3.72 -40.18
N THR A 659 22.30 -3.75 -40.23
CA THR A 659 23.09 -4.94 -39.91
C THR A 659 23.00 -5.35 -38.44
N LYS A 660 22.73 -4.41 -37.52
CA LYS A 660 22.63 -4.66 -36.07
C LYS A 660 21.43 -5.56 -35.71
N LEU A 661 20.38 -5.56 -36.54
CA LEU A 661 19.21 -6.44 -36.37
C LEU A 661 19.39 -7.82 -37.03
N ARG A 662 20.49 -8.11 -37.73
CA ARG A 662 20.66 -9.44 -38.37
C ARG A 662 20.64 -10.62 -37.40
N PRO A 663 21.25 -10.57 -36.20
CA PRO A 663 21.24 -11.71 -35.27
C PRO A 663 19.83 -12.10 -34.79
N LEU A 664 18.89 -11.14 -34.80
CA LEU A 664 17.48 -11.36 -34.47
C LEU A 664 16.73 -12.22 -35.51
N ASP A 665 17.28 -12.34 -36.73
CA ASP A 665 16.62 -12.87 -37.92
C ASP A 665 15.20 -12.29 -38.12
N PRO A 666 15.10 -11.01 -38.55
CA PRO A 666 13.82 -10.34 -38.74
C PRO A 666 12.92 -11.06 -39.74
N LEU A 667 13.48 -11.76 -40.73
CA LEU A 667 12.75 -12.34 -41.87
C LEU A 667 12.48 -13.84 -41.71
N GLY A 668 12.85 -14.44 -40.57
CA GLY A 668 12.52 -15.82 -40.22
C GLY A 668 11.02 -16.05 -40.01
N LEU A 669 10.64 -17.20 -39.42
CA LEU A 669 9.23 -17.54 -39.21
C LEU A 669 8.52 -16.44 -38.40
N LEU A 670 7.46 -15.85 -38.97
CA LEU A 670 6.78 -14.67 -38.40
C LEU A 670 6.21 -14.95 -37.01
N ALA A 671 5.62 -16.13 -36.80
CA ALA A 671 5.03 -16.53 -35.51
C ALA A 671 6.04 -16.57 -34.35
N GLU A 672 7.32 -16.75 -34.66
CA GLU A 672 8.41 -16.78 -33.67
C GLU A 672 9.09 -15.41 -33.49
N LEU A 673 8.74 -14.40 -34.27
CA LEU A 673 9.38 -13.08 -34.20
C LEU A 673 9.31 -12.45 -32.79
N PRO A 674 8.17 -12.45 -32.07
CA PRO A 674 8.12 -11.91 -30.71
C PRO A 674 9.05 -12.64 -29.73
N GLU A 675 9.17 -13.96 -29.88
CA GLU A 675 10.07 -14.80 -29.07
C GLU A 675 11.54 -14.47 -29.37
N ARG A 676 11.90 -14.27 -30.64
CA ARG A 676 13.26 -13.87 -31.01
C ARG A 676 13.60 -12.46 -30.49
N VAL A 677 12.65 -11.52 -30.53
CA VAL A 677 12.86 -10.16 -29.98
C VAL A 677 13.10 -10.22 -28.47
N TYR A 678 12.29 -11.00 -27.75
CA TYR A 678 12.47 -11.24 -26.33
C TYR A 678 13.86 -11.79 -26.00
N LYS A 679 14.28 -12.87 -26.67
CA LYS A 679 15.61 -13.47 -26.46
C LYS A 679 16.75 -12.50 -26.78
N PHE A 680 16.63 -11.76 -27.88
CA PHE A 680 17.62 -10.76 -28.28
C PHE A 680 17.79 -9.67 -27.22
N ARG A 681 16.68 -9.19 -26.61
CA ARG A 681 16.74 -8.20 -25.53
C ARG A 681 17.40 -8.77 -24.28
N ALA A 682 17.09 -10.01 -23.91
CA ALA A 682 17.70 -10.67 -22.75
C ALA A 682 19.21 -10.87 -22.95
N GLU A 683 19.64 -11.33 -24.13
CA GLU A 683 21.05 -11.49 -24.47
C GLU A 683 21.80 -10.15 -24.52
N ALA A 684 21.14 -9.07 -24.95
CA ALA A 684 21.75 -7.74 -25.03
C ALA A 684 22.08 -7.12 -23.66
N LEU A 685 21.56 -7.67 -22.56
CA LEU A 685 21.85 -7.23 -21.19
C LEU A 685 23.08 -7.94 -20.58
N GLU A 686 23.55 -9.03 -21.21
CA GLU A 686 24.73 -9.73 -20.72
C GLU A 686 25.96 -8.80 -20.77
N PRO A 687 26.84 -8.79 -19.76
CA PRO A 687 28.03 -7.93 -19.74
C PRO A 687 28.98 -8.13 -20.94
N THR A 688 28.84 -9.25 -21.65
CA THR A 688 29.63 -9.62 -22.82
C THR A 688 28.96 -9.23 -24.15
N ALA A 689 27.75 -8.68 -24.11
CA ALA A 689 27.00 -8.31 -25.30
C ALA A 689 27.67 -7.16 -26.06
N THR A 690 27.85 -7.34 -27.36
CA THR A 690 28.45 -6.34 -28.26
C THR A 690 27.41 -5.53 -29.04
N THR A 691 26.12 -5.85 -28.89
CA THR A 691 25.05 -5.22 -29.66
C THR A 691 24.52 -3.96 -28.97
N THR A 692 24.37 -2.88 -29.73
CA THR A 692 23.76 -1.63 -29.26
C THR A 692 22.32 -1.47 -29.77
N ALA A 693 21.79 -2.44 -30.51
CA ALA A 693 20.43 -2.33 -31.05
C ALA A 693 19.37 -2.43 -29.94
N ARG A 694 18.28 -1.68 -30.11
CA ARG A 694 17.09 -1.69 -29.25
C ARG A 694 15.86 -1.97 -30.11
N PRO A 695 15.60 -3.26 -30.42
CA PRO A 695 14.47 -3.61 -31.27
C PRO A 695 13.15 -3.29 -30.58
N ALA A 696 12.24 -2.65 -31.30
CA ALA A 696 10.86 -2.44 -30.90
C ALA A 696 9.93 -3.07 -31.96
N LEU A 697 8.86 -3.70 -31.48
CA LEU A 697 7.97 -4.53 -32.28
C LEU A 697 6.52 -4.13 -32.03
N VAL A 698 5.85 -3.63 -33.08
CA VAL A 698 4.39 -3.57 -33.11
C VAL A 698 3.85 -4.90 -33.61
N TRP A 699 2.85 -5.44 -32.91
CA TRP A 699 2.14 -6.65 -33.28
C TRP A 699 0.64 -6.47 -33.02
N GLU A 700 -0.14 -6.35 -34.09
CA GLU A 700 -1.60 -6.19 -34.01
C GLU A 700 -2.33 -7.37 -34.65
N GLU A 701 -3.13 -8.09 -33.87
CA GLU A 701 -3.84 -9.30 -34.32
C GLU A 701 -5.03 -9.03 -35.25
N GLU A 702 -5.50 -10.08 -35.93
CA GLU A 702 -6.67 -10.04 -36.81
C GLU A 702 -7.98 -9.72 -36.05
N SER A 703 -8.07 -10.09 -34.78
CA SER A 703 -9.18 -9.79 -33.87
C SER A 703 -8.96 -8.44 -33.20
N SER A 704 -9.96 -7.56 -33.36
CA SER A 704 -10.03 -6.21 -32.81
C SER A 704 -9.40 -6.11 -31.43
N HIS A 705 -8.53 -5.11 -31.26
CA HIS A 705 -7.95 -4.69 -29.99
C HIS A 705 -8.96 -4.76 -28.85
N PRO A 706 -8.51 -5.00 -27.60
CA PRO A 706 -9.32 -4.72 -26.41
C PRO A 706 -9.95 -3.34 -26.60
N LYS A 707 -11.25 -3.30 -26.90
CA LYS A 707 -11.96 -2.04 -26.95
C LYS A 707 -12.19 -1.68 -25.50
N PRO A 708 -11.74 -0.51 -25.03
CA PRO A 708 -12.14 -0.07 -23.71
C PRO A 708 -13.67 0.01 -23.73
N GLU A 709 -14.34 -0.90 -23.03
CA GLU A 709 -15.75 -0.76 -22.73
C GLU A 709 -15.88 0.47 -21.85
N SER A 710 -16.02 1.64 -22.48
CA SER A 710 -16.76 2.72 -21.87
C SER A 710 -18.24 2.32 -21.89
N LEU A 711 -18.62 1.35 -21.05
CA LEU A 711 -20.01 1.16 -20.66
C LEU A 711 -20.40 2.35 -19.79
N ARG A 712 -20.55 3.53 -20.41
CA ARG A 712 -21.42 4.56 -19.88
C ARG A 712 -22.83 4.06 -20.15
N LEU A 713 -23.36 3.26 -19.23
CA LEU A 713 -24.80 3.25 -19.03
C LEU A 713 -25.18 4.71 -18.76
N ARG A 714 -25.74 5.37 -19.79
CA ARG A 714 -26.50 6.60 -19.57
C ARG A 714 -27.64 6.21 -18.67
N ASP A 715 -27.54 6.63 -17.42
CA ASP A 715 -28.62 6.59 -16.46
C ASP A 715 -29.89 7.17 -17.12
N PRO A 716 -31.01 6.42 -17.22
CA PRO A 716 -32.25 6.90 -17.83
C PRO A 716 -32.94 8.04 -17.08
N ARG A 717 -32.37 8.58 -15.98
CA ARG A 717 -33.06 9.54 -15.11
C ARG A 717 -32.73 11.02 -15.32
N ILE A 718 -31.75 11.38 -16.15
CA ILE A 718 -31.57 12.79 -16.57
C ILE A 718 -32.42 13.04 -17.81
N GLY A 719 -33.72 12.87 -17.63
CA GLY A 719 -34.76 13.28 -18.54
C GLY A 719 -35.82 13.99 -17.72
N VAL A 720 -35.99 15.29 -18.01
CA VAL A 720 -37.05 16.17 -17.51
C VAL A 720 -36.84 16.66 -16.08
N HIS A 721 -36.27 17.86 -15.95
CA HIS A 721 -36.90 19.02 -15.29
C HIS A 721 -35.91 20.20 -15.32
N VAL A 722 -35.91 20.93 -16.44
CA VAL A 722 -35.55 22.34 -16.47
C VAL A 722 -36.80 23.07 -16.95
N SER A 723 -37.58 23.52 -15.97
CA SER A 723 -38.46 24.69 -16.02
C SER A 723 -38.35 25.38 -14.67
#